data_AF-A0A7S4AGV2-F1
#
_entry.id   AF-A0A7S4AGV2-F1
#
_cell.length_a   1.000
_cell.length_b   1.000
_cell.length_c   1.000
_cell.angle_alpha   90.00
_cell.angle_beta   90.00
_cell.angle_gamma   90.00
#
_symmetry.space_group_name_H-M   'P 1'
#
loop_
_entity.id
_entity.type
_entity.pdbx_description
1 polymer ?
#
loop_
_entity_poly.entity_id
_entity_poly.type
_entity_poly.pdbx_seq_one_letter_code
_entity_poly.pdbx_strand_id
1 'polypeptide(L)'
;MAWQRTLSLPTGCLVKVDEHRAVVELPRTGVARRSSSSSSSGDSIGGEPTEGWNAISSAIWNGGSRSFRCRSSTSNSNSNSNSRSTSNYSNSYENKVCVFNYKVPCTYDGLSPEPRALLRTAIGKERYSSNSYCDEKKGNSDNNSNNDNDNGNGNNNNNNNSLDDKSTVGIMTAASMKSLRTASRSAGGIFVDVVVTAGISNSRTAGADADVFSMLPQQQDERNTGNDSKSSNNKTTATAPQEHQPRAPPPGTINTVVVINGAPLSEGAVVEAYAIAIEAKCAACADFRLPCAKSLYGNDLAQGTGTDCAVLLTPLASPHSTSASTNSTNVPLLEYAGKHCLLAELIGQAVREATREAILSNLIHLHGSLWRYHGHRWKTYFIGLLLRGARPCVPPKPMDSIPPAPLAVLLLGWGMVLVAYGIHVLSPFLLPRSATVLIAATFWDRCLPEPPLSVHPVVLAGTVISIATKQWIPERIFRSPFLGFCGGVLFLLGTLSLFASGAHLFLVAVRWAAVEAATATIGSDDNNIYIFQQHLMKFVSWLLEVMLFKTTFSLQLLCTIALQMARFLERSQLQDARNQLVWLCSRDPTHLGSEDLAGGTLESLSENLSDGTVAPWFWYIVLGPVGALGYRVANTLDSRIGYRGGRYEWFGKASARFDDLINLVPARLTALALVAAAAVSPNNNCSAKRGFATSWEDCSQCSSPNAGWPMGAMAGILGVRLEKKGEYALGKNIPDVRGPTPRDIRNGHHVAQLAGGIAFVAALVACCVKEWIYGVD
;
A
#
# COMPACT_ATOMS: atom_id res chain seq x y z
N MET A 1 1.07 -0.03 44.74
CA MET A 1 0.11 -0.78 43.91
C MET A 1 0.69 -2.16 43.60
N ALA A 2 -0.08 -3.24 43.74
CA ALA A 2 0.40 -4.61 43.47
C ALA A 2 0.47 -4.88 41.95
N TRP A 3 1.50 -5.61 41.51
CA TRP A 3 1.66 -6.05 40.13
C TRP A 3 0.62 -7.14 39.79
N GLN A 4 0.00 -7.06 38.61
CA GLN A 4 -0.98 -8.06 38.18
C GLN A 4 -0.32 -9.36 37.71
N ARG A 5 0.84 -9.27 37.06
CA ARG A 5 1.58 -10.42 36.54
C ARG A 5 3.09 -10.19 36.65
N THR A 6 3.80 -11.19 37.17
CA THR A 6 5.27 -11.22 37.20
C THR A 6 5.74 -12.51 36.55
N LEU A 7 6.63 -12.40 35.56
CA LEU A 7 7.22 -13.53 34.83
C LEU A 7 8.73 -13.55 35.06
N SER A 8 9.28 -14.72 35.37
CA SER A 8 10.73 -14.94 35.40
C SER A 8 11.12 -15.61 34.09
N LEU A 9 12.05 -15.01 33.34
CA LEU A 9 12.52 -15.56 32.07
C LEU A 9 13.91 -16.23 32.22
N PRO A 10 14.30 -17.14 31.31
CA PRO A 10 15.56 -17.89 31.35
C PRO A 10 16.85 -17.06 31.50
N THR A 11 16.90 -15.83 30.98
CA THR A 11 18.04 -14.93 31.18
C THR A 11 18.18 -14.42 32.63
N GLY A 12 17.22 -14.72 33.50
CA GLY A 12 17.12 -14.23 34.86
C GLY A 12 16.41 -12.88 34.99
N CYS A 13 15.86 -12.33 33.90
CA CYS A 13 15.09 -11.10 33.95
C CYS A 13 13.67 -11.33 34.49
N LEU A 14 13.15 -10.33 35.20
CA LEU A 14 11.80 -10.30 35.73
C LEU A 14 10.94 -9.32 34.94
N VAL A 15 9.86 -9.81 34.33
CA VAL A 15 8.89 -8.98 33.62
C VAL A 15 7.67 -8.76 34.51
N LYS A 16 7.47 -7.53 34.97
CA LYS A 16 6.33 -7.12 35.79
C LYS A 16 5.35 -6.33 34.95
N VAL A 17 4.07 -6.65 35.00
CA VAL A 17 3.04 -6.08 34.12
C VAL A 17 1.80 -5.69 34.92
N ASP A 18 1.26 -4.52 34.60
CA ASP A 18 -0.07 -4.06 35.00
C ASP A 18 -0.84 -3.50 33.79
N GLU A 19 -2.00 -2.88 34.00
CA GLU A 19 -2.81 -2.34 32.90
C GLU A 19 -2.19 -1.15 32.15
N HIS A 20 -1.26 -0.44 32.81
CA HIS A 20 -0.69 0.82 32.37
C HIS A 20 0.79 0.71 31.98
N ARG A 21 1.48 -0.36 32.36
CA ARG A 21 2.93 -0.49 32.10
C ARG A 21 3.42 -1.94 32.14
N ALA A 22 4.56 -2.15 31.52
CA ALA A 22 5.40 -3.32 31.68
C ALA A 22 6.83 -2.90 32.03
N VAL A 23 7.43 -3.55 33.02
CA VAL A 23 8.80 -3.30 33.48
C VAL A 23 9.61 -4.57 33.36
N VAL A 24 10.69 -4.51 32.57
CA VAL A 24 11.66 -5.61 32.43
C VAL A 24 12.86 -5.29 33.31
N GLU A 25 12.99 -5.97 34.43
CA GLU A 25 14.11 -5.83 35.37
C GLU A 25 15.19 -6.86 35.05
N LEU A 26 16.41 -6.38 34.81
CA LEU A 26 17.56 -7.23 34.54
C LEU A 26 18.28 -7.62 35.85
N PRO A 27 18.93 -8.79 35.89
CA PRO A 27 19.80 -9.14 37.00
C PRO A 27 21.01 -8.19 37.06
N ARG A 28 21.57 -8.00 38.26
CA ARG A 28 22.73 -7.10 38.47
C ARG A 28 23.97 -7.56 37.71
N THR A 29 24.16 -8.87 37.64
CA THR A 29 25.24 -9.53 36.92
C THR A 29 24.69 -10.14 35.65
N GLY A 30 25.31 -9.81 34.52
CA GLY A 30 25.20 -10.65 33.33
C GLY A 30 26.00 -11.92 33.57
N VAL A 31 25.47 -13.06 33.13
CA VAL A 31 25.92 -14.46 33.36
C VAL A 31 25.38 -15.10 34.65
N ALA A 32 24.61 -16.18 34.51
CA ALA A 32 24.15 -17.00 35.63
C ALA A 32 24.23 -18.52 35.36
N ARG A 33 25.09 -19.17 36.18
CA ARG A 33 25.10 -20.52 36.78
C ARG A 33 24.86 -21.80 35.96
N ARG A 34 25.79 -22.76 36.21
CA ARG A 34 25.75 -24.21 35.95
C ARG A 34 24.36 -24.84 36.14
N SER A 35 23.88 -25.58 35.14
CA SER A 35 22.84 -26.60 35.31
C SER A 35 23.45 -27.85 35.94
N SER A 36 23.00 -28.22 37.14
CA SER A 36 23.32 -29.50 37.78
C SER A 36 22.29 -30.56 37.41
N SER A 37 22.69 -31.56 36.60
CA SER A 37 22.25 -32.96 36.74
C SER A 37 23.04 -33.87 35.78
N SER A 38 23.48 -35.02 36.32
CA SER A 38 24.14 -36.20 35.73
C SER A 38 25.63 -36.14 35.32
N SER A 39 26.47 -36.51 36.29
CA SER A 39 27.65 -37.42 36.22
C SER A 39 28.39 -37.60 34.88
N SER A 40 29.61 -37.07 34.79
CA SER A 40 30.90 -37.80 34.92
C SER A 40 32.03 -37.03 34.22
N SER A 41 33.11 -36.76 34.98
CA SER A 41 34.47 -36.39 34.54
C SER A 41 34.68 -35.21 33.57
N GLY A 42 35.36 -34.16 34.07
CA GLY A 42 36.15 -33.23 33.26
C GLY A 42 35.56 -31.83 33.06
N ASP A 43 36.36 -30.81 33.37
CA ASP A 43 36.27 -29.40 32.98
C ASP A 43 35.21 -28.49 33.64
N SER A 44 35.62 -27.96 34.78
CA SER A 44 35.09 -26.74 35.38
C SER A 44 35.61 -25.48 34.67
N ILE A 45 34.78 -24.85 33.83
CA ILE A 45 35.04 -23.50 33.31
C ILE A 45 33.98 -22.55 33.86
N GLY A 46 34.37 -21.73 34.84
CA GLY A 46 33.56 -20.63 35.39
C GLY A 46 34.19 -19.31 35.00
N GLY A 47 33.46 -18.46 34.27
CA GLY A 47 33.88 -17.09 33.98
C GLY A 47 33.42 -16.10 35.05
N GLU A 48 34.16 -15.00 35.23
CA GLU A 48 33.76 -13.92 36.14
C GLU A 48 32.46 -13.25 35.66
N PRO A 49 31.49 -12.98 36.55
CA PRO A 49 30.26 -12.28 36.21
C PRO A 49 30.56 -10.83 35.79
N THR A 50 29.87 -10.36 34.76
CA THR A 50 30.03 -8.98 34.27
C THR A 50 29.09 -8.04 35.01
N GLU A 51 29.63 -6.96 35.59
CA GLU A 51 28.86 -5.95 36.34
C GLU A 51 28.28 -4.87 35.41
N GLY A 52 27.27 -5.23 34.61
CA GLY A 52 26.54 -4.25 33.82
C GLY A 52 25.95 -4.77 32.52
N TRP A 53 25.26 -3.87 31.83
CA TRP A 53 24.56 -4.14 30.57
C TRP A 53 24.84 -3.04 29.54
N ASN A 54 25.08 -3.44 28.30
CA ASN A 54 25.01 -2.58 27.13
C ASN A 54 23.61 -2.62 26.54
N ALA A 55 23.12 -1.48 26.09
CA ALA A 55 21.84 -1.34 25.42
C ALA A 55 22.01 -0.56 24.12
N ILE A 56 21.37 -1.06 23.05
CA ILE A 56 21.09 -0.28 21.85
C ILE A 56 19.57 -0.16 21.72
N SER A 57 19.07 1.07 21.59
CA SER A 57 17.61 1.27 21.51
C SER A 57 17.18 2.50 20.72
N SER A 58 15.96 2.43 20.19
CA SER A 58 15.21 3.57 19.64
C SER A 58 14.28 4.21 20.67
N ALA A 59 14.58 4.04 21.97
CA ALA A 59 13.74 4.50 23.07
C ALA A 59 13.74 6.03 23.22
N ILE A 60 12.65 6.57 23.76
CA ILE A 60 12.46 8.03 23.98
C ILE A 60 13.36 8.52 25.12
N TRP A 61 13.49 7.71 26.18
CA TRP A 61 14.34 7.99 27.33
C TRP A 61 15.55 7.05 27.32
N ASN A 62 16.76 7.65 27.35
CA ASN A 62 18.05 6.95 27.24
C ASN A 62 18.19 6.06 25.98
N GLY A 63 17.67 6.54 24.84
CA GLY A 63 17.90 5.95 23.51
C GLY A 63 19.35 6.03 23.03
N GLY A 64 19.66 5.31 21.95
CA GLY A 64 21.01 5.17 21.39
C GLY A 64 21.80 4.01 21.99
N SER A 65 23.12 4.02 21.82
CA SER A 65 24.05 3.09 22.47
C SER A 65 24.40 3.59 23.87
N ARG A 66 24.15 2.78 24.90
CA ARG A 66 24.39 3.12 26.31
C ARG A 66 24.94 1.93 27.08
N SER A 67 25.86 2.21 27.99
CA SER A 67 26.39 1.24 28.94
C SER A 67 25.93 1.57 30.35
N PHE A 68 25.40 0.58 31.06
CA PHE A 68 24.89 0.69 32.41
C PHE A 68 25.76 -0.16 33.34
N ARG A 69 26.48 0.46 34.28
CA ARG A 69 27.24 -0.25 35.32
C ARG A 69 26.44 -0.28 36.61
N CYS A 70 26.33 -1.46 37.23
CA CYS A 70 25.80 -1.59 38.58
C CYS A 70 26.94 -1.24 39.57
N ARG A 71 26.79 -0.24 40.45
CA ARG A 71 27.83 0.07 41.46
C ARG A 71 27.90 -1.07 42.51
N SER A 72 29.10 -1.56 42.77
CA SER A 72 29.40 -2.40 43.93
C SER A 72 29.48 -1.55 45.20
N SER A 73 28.80 -1.98 46.26
CA SER A 73 28.88 -1.34 47.58
C SER A 73 30.17 -1.78 48.29
N THR A 74 31.29 -1.19 47.92
CA THR A 74 32.55 -1.26 48.68
C THR A 74 33.14 0.15 48.77
N SER A 75 32.51 0.98 49.60
CA SER A 75 33.12 2.22 50.08
C SER A 75 34.20 1.87 51.11
N ASN A 76 35.43 2.22 50.76
CA ASN A 76 36.58 2.40 51.64
C ASN A 76 36.18 2.95 53.02
N SER A 77 36.34 2.16 54.08
CA SER A 77 36.34 2.66 55.46
C SER A 77 37.77 2.63 56.00
N ASN A 78 38.55 3.65 55.66
CA ASN A 78 39.75 4.00 56.40
C ASN A 78 39.50 5.37 57.05
N SER A 79 38.89 5.35 58.24
CA SER A 79 39.01 6.42 59.23
C SER A 79 38.48 5.93 60.58
N ASN A 80 39.36 5.97 61.58
CA ASN A 80 39.06 5.80 62.99
C ASN A 80 37.90 6.69 63.44
N SER A 81 36.89 6.13 64.08
CA SER A 81 36.36 6.62 65.37
C SER A 81 35.22 5.72 65.88
N ASN A 82 35.30 5.41 67.17
CA ASN A 82 34.31 4.68 67.95
C ASN A 82 32.90 5.29 67.84
N SER A 83 31.87 4.49 67.56
CA SER A 83 30.68 4.38 68.42
C SER A 83 29.61 3.44 67.84
N ARG A 84 29.20 2.50 68.70
CA ARG A 84 27.93 1.77 68.85
C ARG A 84 27.08 1.44 67.61
N SER A 85 26.93 0.12 67.46
CA SER A 85 25.90 -0.63 66.75
C SER A 85 24.47 -0.06 66.84
N THR A 86 23.87 0.19 65.68
CA THR A 86 22.46 -0.12 65.40
C THR A 86 22.33 -0.60 63.96
N SER A 87 21.85 -1.83 63.81
CA SER A 87 21.54 -2.53 62.57
C SER A 87 20.48 -1.79 61.75
N ASN A 88 20.85 -1.28 60.57
CA ASN A 88 19.89 -0.85 59.56
C ASN A 88 19.99 -1.78 58.34
N TYR A 89 18.90 -2.51 58.09
CA TYR A 89 18.64 -3.24 56.86
C TYR A 89 18.75 -2.25 55.67
N SER A 90 19.72 -2.48 54.81
CA SER A 90 20.03 -1.62 53.66
C SER A 90 19.12 -1.90 52.45
N ASN A 91 18.72 -0.81 51.81
CA ASN A 91 17.87 -0.71 50.61
C ASN A 91 18.31 -1.64 49.46
N SER A 92 17.43 -2.54 49.02
CA SER A 92 17.73 -3.54 47.96
C SER A 92 17.46 -3.05 46.51
N TYR A 93 16.84 -1.88 46.32
CA TYR A 93 16.43 -1.39 44.99
C TYR A 93 17.45 -0.49 44.25
N GLU A 94 18.59 -0.18 44.84
CA GLU A 94 19.37 0.98 44.37
C GLU A 94 20.23 0.79 43.11
N ASN A 95 20.31 -0.40 42.47
CA ASN A 95 21.11 -0.57 41.23
C ASN A 95 20.65 -1.80 40.40
N LYS A 96 19.51 -1.75 39.70
CA LYS A 96 19.18 -2.72 38.62
C LYS A 96 18.85 -1.95 37.34
N VAL A 97 19.26 -2.51 36.20
CA VAL A 97 18.91 -1.95 34.88
C VAL A 97 17.48 -2.37 34.56
N CYS A 98 16.63 -1.43 34.12
CA CYS A 98 15.25 -1.71 33.77
C CYS A 98 14.81 -1.09 32.44
N VAL A 99 13.93 -1.79 31.72
CA VAL A 99 13.21 -1.25 30.57
C VAL A 99 11.78 -0.97 31.00
N PHE A 100 11.38 0.29 30.92
CA PHE A 100 10.05 0.77 31.30
C PHE A 100 9.21 1.02 30.05
N ASN A 101 8.15 0.23 29.85
CA ASN A 101 7.20 0.37 28.74
C ASN A 101 5.88 0.94 29.24
N TYR A 102 5.64 2.23 28.99
CA TYR A 102 4.49 2.96 29.50
C TYR A 102 3.35 3.04 28.48
N LYS A 103 2.15 2.59 28.86
CA LYS A 103 0.94 2.75 28.05
C LYS A 103 0.42 4.18 28.17
N VAL A 104 0.46 4.92 27.07
CA VAL A 104 -0.10 6.28 27.06
C VAL A 104 -1.62 6.27 27.19
N PRO A 105 -2.22 7.24 27.89
CA PRO A 105 -3.66 7.44 27.88
C PRO A 105 -4.17 7.67 26.44
N CYS A 106 -5.37 7.19 26.14
CA CYS A 106 -5.99 7.42 24.82
C CYS A 106 -6.22 8.90 24.48
N THR A 107 -6.19 9.77 25.50
CA THR A 107 -6.34 11.23 25.39
C THR A 107 -5.01 11.94 25.13
N TYR A 108 -3.88 11.23 25.13
CA TYR A 108 -2.57 11.83 24.92
C TYR A 108 -2.38 12.17 23.44
N ASP A 109 -2.17 13.45 23.14
CA ASP A 109 -2.07 14.01 21.79
C ASP A 109 -0.64 13.97 21.21
N GLY A 110 0.33 13.51 22.01
CA GLY A 110 1.74 13.47 21.62
C GLY A 110 2.50 14.79 21.82
N LEU A 111 1.82 15.87 22.21
CA LEU A 111 2.37 17.21 22.30
C LEU A 111 2.46 17.71 23.74
N SER A 112 1.46 17.44 24.59
CA SER A 112 1.42 17.97 25.95
C SER A 112 0.97 16.93 26.99
N PRO A 113 1.79 16.67 28.04
CA PRO A 113 3.18 17.12 28.22
C PRO A 113 4.13 16.47 27.20
N GLU A 114 5.33 17.03 27.01
CA GLU A 114 6.35 16.42 26.12
C GLU A 114 6.59 14.94 26.49
N PRO A 115 6.79 14.03 25.51
CA PRO A 115 6.99 12.59 25.76
C PRO A 115 8.02 12.26 26.85
N ARG A 116 9.14 12.99 26.90
CA ARG A 116 10.19 12.82 27.92
C ARG A 116 9.73 13.25 29.31
N ALA A 117 8.97 14.34 29.41
CA ALA A 117 8.43 14.82 30.68
C ALA A 117 7.36 13.86 31.22
N LEU A 118 6.53 13.29 30.33
CA LEU A 118 5.54 12.28 30.69
C LEU A 118 6.20 11.02 31.26
N LEU A 119 7.20 10.47 30.55
CA LEU A 119 7.96 9.30 31.01
C LEU A 119 8.68 9.57 32.34
N ARG A 120 9.34 10.72 32.49
CA ARG A 120 10.02 11.11 33.74
C ARG A 120 9.04 11.10 34.92
N THR A 121 7.84 11.64 34.72
CA THR A 121 6.80 11.66 35.77
C THR A 121 6.32 10.25 36.10
N ALA A 122 6.12 9.39 35.09
CA ALA A 122 5.68 8.01 35.28
C ALA A 122 6.73 7.17 36.03
N ILE A 123 8.00 7.28 35.64
CA ILE A 123 9.14 6.58 36.29
C ILE A 123 9.32 7.09 37.73
N GLY A 124 9.23 8.40 37.95
CA GLY A 124 9.33 9.01 39.28
C GLY A 124 8.26 8.48 40.24
N LYS A 125 6.99 8.48 39.83
CA LYS A 125 5.87 7.97 40.66
C LYS A 125 6.04 6.52 41.10
N GLU A 126 6.67 5.69 40.27
CA GLU A 126 6.90 4.28 40.59
C GLU A 126 7.90 4.09 41.73
N ARG A 127 9.03 4.82 41.70
CA ARG A 127 10.04 4.72 42.76
C ARG A 127 9.57 5.30 44.10
N TYR A 128 8.72 6.33 44.08
CA TYR A 128 8.12 6.87 45.31
C TYR A 128 7.06 5.93 45.92
N SER A 129 6.30 5.17 45.11
CA SER A 129 5.34 4.19 45.63
C SER A 129 6.02 2.98 46.32
N SER A 130 7.29 2.69 46.04
CA SER A 130 8.05 1.60 46.68
C SER A 130 8.72 1.98 48.01
N ASN A 131 8.83 3.28 48.33
CA ASN A 131 9.47 3.78 49.56
C ASN A 131 8.47 4.13 50.69
N SER A 132 7.16 4.01 50.47
CA SER A 132 6.12 4.43 51.42
C SER A 132 5.48 3.27 52.21
N TYR A 133 6.25 2.22 52.53
CA TYR A 133 5.77 1.12 53.37
C TYR A 133 6.60 0.94 54.64
N CYS A 134 6.92 2.05 55.31
CA CYS A 134 7.36 2.11 56.70
C CYS A 134 7.10 3.55 57.19
N ASP A 135 5.88 3.81 57.67
CA ASP A 135 5.58 4.72 58.80
C ASP A 135 4.07 4.94 58.86
N GLU A 136 3.38 3.94 59.40
CA GLU A 136 2.10 4.18 60.06
C GLU A 136 2.37 4.44 61.55
N LYS A 137 1.81 5.56 62.03
CA LYS A 137 1.56 5.97 63.42
C LYS A 137 2.61 6.85 64.13
N LYS A 138 2.39 8.16 63.99
CA LYS A 138 2.21 9.20 65.04
C LYS A 138 1.88 10.48 64.25
N GLY A 139 0.83 11.24 64.45
CA GLY A 139 0.01 11.52 65.62
C GLY A 139 -0.21 13.03 65.61
N ASN A 140 -1.47 13.42 65.41
CA ASN A 140 -2.09 14.67 65.87
C ASN A 140 -1.73 16.06 65.29
N SER A 141 -2.82 16.78 65.03
CA SER A 141 -3.12 18.17 65.40
C SER A 141 -2.43 19.36 64.70
N ASP A 142 -3.33 20.16 64.10
CA ASP A 142 -3.45 21.61 64.29
C ASP A 142 -2.68 22.60 63.41
N ASN A 143 -3.50 23.29 62.61
CA ASN A 143 -3.66 24.74 62.50
C ASN A 143 -2.55 25.65 61.98
N ASN A 144 -3.07 26.60 61.18
CA ASN A 144 -2.60 27.95 60.94
C ASN A 144 -1.33 28.10 60.10
N SER A 145 -1.14 29.13 59.30
CA SER A 145 -1.91 30.24 58.72
C SER A 145 -0.80 31.22 58.32
N ASN A 146 -0.97 31.97 57.22
CA ASN A 146 -0.30 33.25 57.00
C ASN A 146 1.22 33.16 56.74
N ASN A 147 1.87 34.00 55.96
CA ASN A 147 1.51 34.97 54.94
C ASN A 147 2.88 35.43 54.37
N ASP A 148 2.81 36.17 53.28
CA ASP A 148 3.72 37.23 52.89
C ASP A 148 4.98 36.93 52.07
N ASN A 149 5.02 37.74 51.01
CA ASN A 149 6.06 38.02 50.05
C ASN A 149 7.39 38.35 50.73
N ASP A 150 8.50 38.00 50.07
CA ASP A 150 9.52 39.02 49.82
C ASP A 150 10.42 38.70 48.62
N ASN A 151 10.60 39.74 47.80
CA ASN A 151 11.60 39.84 46.75
C ASN A 151 12.97 39.96 47.40
N GLY A 152 13.95 39.14 46.97
CA GLY A 152 15.31 39.33 47.44
C GLY A 152 16.27 38.24 47.01
N ASN A 153 16.89 38.46 45.85
CA ASN A 153 18.21 37.99 45.43
C ASN A 153 18.93 37.05 46.44
N GLY A 154 18.83 35.74 46.20
CA GLY A 154 19.41 34.73 47.07
C GLY A 154 19.73 33.50 46.25
N ASN A 155 21.03 33.28 46.07
CA ASN A 155 21.70 32.11 45.55
C ASN A 155 21.04 30.79 46.03
N ASN A 156 20.04 30.28 45.30
CA ASN A 156 19.39 29.02 45.62
C ASN A 156 20.00 27.91 44.76
N ASN A 157 21.03 27.29 45.34
CA ASN A 157 21.24 25.85 45.29
C ASN A 157 19.94 25.12 45.67
N ASN A 158 18.95 25.12 44.78
CA ASN A 158 17.92 24.11 44.83
C ASN A 158 18.59 22.85 44.31
N ASN A 159 18.89 21.97 45.26
CA ASN A 159 19.08 20.54 45.08
C ASN A 159 17.87 19.99 44.30
N ASN A 160 17.89 20.21 42.98
CA ASN A 160 17.29 19.32 42.03
C ASN A 160 18.00 18.00 42.26
N ASN A 161 17.38 17.12 43.05
CA ASN A 161 17.70 15.71 43.07
C ASN A 161 17.74 15.25 41.62
N SER A 162 18.95 15.23 41.08
CA SER A 162 19.26 14.75 39.75
C SER A 162 18.92 13.27 39.78
N LEU A 163 17.68 12.95 39.39
CA LEU A 163 17.33 11.69 38.76
C LEU A 163 18.06 11.65 37.42
N ASP A 164 19.38 11.61 37.51
CA ASP A 164 20.31 11.07 36.53
C ASP A 164 19.96 9.56 36.50
N ASP A 165 18.87 9.22 35.81
CA ASP A 165 18.33 7.86 35.68
C ASP A 165 19.29 7.03 34.80
N LYS A 166 20.47 6.75 35.34
CA LYS A 166 21.58 6.02 34.67
C LYS A 166 21.33 4.52 34.56
N SER A 167 20.13 4.02 34.84
CA SER A 167 19.83 2.58 34.79
C SER A 167 18.48 2.25 34.16
N THR A 168 17.80 3.22 33.52
CA THR A 168 16.46 3.00 32.98
C THR A 168 16.38 3.37 31.50
N VAL A 169 15.81 2.48 30.68
CA VAL A 169 15.44 2.76 29.28
C VAL A 169 13.92 2.89 29.22
N GLY A 170 13.41 4.02 28.75
CA GLY A 170 11.98 4.32 28.75
C GLY A 170 11.38 4.36 27.34
N ILE A 171 10.39 3.51 27.10
CA ILE A 171 9.59 3.45 25.87
C ILE A 171 8.12 3.76 26.17
N MET A 172 7.43 4.32 25.18
CA MET A 172 5.99 4.59 25.24
C MET A 172 5.26 3.66 24.27
N THR A 173 4.01 3.32 24.58
CA THR A 173 3.19 2.48 23.72
C THR A 173 1.73 2.89 23.74
N ALA A 174 1.10 2.86 22.58
CA ALA A 174 -0.37 2.89 22.49
C ALA A 174 -0.98 1.48 22.61
N ALA A 175 -0.15 0.42 22.58
CA ALA A 175 -0.61 -0.95 22.68
C ALA A 175 -1.20 -1.28 24.05
N SER A 176 -2.18 -2.18 24.07
CA SER A 176 -2.68 -2.73 25.33
C SER A 176 -1.64 -3.67 25.95
N MET A 177 -1.40 -3.55 27.26
CA MET A 177 -0.51 -4.47 28.00
C MET A 177 -1.01 -5.93 27.98
N LYS A 178 -2.29 -6.16 27.68
CA LYS A 178 -2.85 -7.51 27.45
C LYS A 178 -2.25 -8.21 26.22
N SER A 179 -1.69 -7.44 25.28
CA SER A 179 -0.99 -7.95 24.10
C SER A 179 0.44 -8.42 24.40
N LEU A 180 0.94 -8.25 25.63
CA LEU A 180 2.30 -8.62 25.99
C LEU A 180 2.53 -10.11 25.79
N ARG A 181 3.54 -10.46 25.01
CA ARG A 181 3.99 -11.83 24.76
C ARG A 181 5.49 -11.94 24.98
N THR A 182 5.91 -13.13 25.39
CA THR A 182 7.31 -13.42 25.68
C THR A 182 7.71 -14.69 24.93
N ALA A 183 8.91 -14.71 24.37
CA ALA A 183 9.50 -15.91 23.80
C ALA A 183 10.96 -16.02 24.24
N SER A 184 11.37 -17.25 24.54
CA SER A 184 12.71 -17.54 25.03
C SER A 184 13.36 -18.62 24.18
N ARG A 185 14.65 -18.47 23.91
CA ARG A 185 15.47 -19.44 23.17
C ARG A 185 16.84 -19.55 23.83
N SER A 186 17.45 -20.73 23.77
CA SER A 186 18.78 -20.94 24.31
C SER A 186 19.53 -22.01 23.56
N ALA A 187 20.81 -21.77 23.29
CA ALA A 187 21.73 -22.78 22.79
C ALA A 187 23.17 -22.43 23.20
N GLY A 188 23.97 -23.45 23.50
CA GLY A 188 25.40 -23.26 23.79
C GLY A 188 25.70 -22.32 24.98
N GLY A 189 24.81 -22.26 25.99
CA GLY A 189 24.97 -21.37 27.15
C GLY A 189 24.58 -19.90 26.90
N ILE A 190 24.09 -19.57 25.71
CA ILE A 190 23.51 -18.26 25.40
C ILE A 190 21.99 -18.35 25.51
N PHE A 191 21.38 -17.35 26.15
CA PHE A 191 19.94 -17.23 26.35
C PHE A 191 19.45 -15.95 25.69
N VAL A 192 18.34 -16.05 24.97
CA VAL A 192 17.68 -14.92 24.30
C VAL A 192 16.23 -14.87 24.77
N ASP A 193 15.89 -13.81 25.49
CA ASP A 193 14.54 -13.53 25.93
C ASP A 193 13.98 -12.32 25.19
N VAL A 194 12.76 -12.45 24.68
CA VAL A 194 12.09 -11.39 23.94
C VAL A 194 10.75 -11.08 24.60
N VAL A 195 10.46 -9.79 24.75
CA VAL A 195 9.17 -9.26 25.22
C VAL A 195 8.60 -8.34 24.14
N VAL A 196 7.38 -8.61 23.68
CA VAL A 196 6.70 -7.78 22.66
C VAL A 196 5.35 -7.31 23.16
N THR A 197 5.03 -6.05 22.88
CA THR A 197 3.65 -5.51 22.96
C THR A 197 3.28 -4.99 21.57
N ALA A 198 2.06 -5.27 21.11
CA ALA A 198 1.65 -4.95 19.73
C ALA A 198 0.31 -4.22 19.69
N GLY A 199 0.26 -3.14 18.91
CA GLY A 199 -0.91 -2.33 18.57
C GLY A 199 -0.93 -2.08 17.06
N ILE A 200 -1.88 -2.66 16.33
CA ILE A 200 -1.90 -2.66 14.85
C ILE A 200 -2.84 -1.62 14.22
N SER A 201 -3.31 -0.66 15.00
CA SER A 201 -4.25 0.40 14.59
C SER A 201 -3.71 1.36 13.54
N ASN A 202 -2.38 1.55 13.46
CA ASN A 202 -1.71 2.43 12.50
C ASN A 202 -0.48 1.76 11.87
N SER A 203 -0.69 0.60 11.25
CA SER A 203 0.36 -0.16 10.57
C SER A 203 0.97 0.60 9.37
N ARG A 204 2.29 0.50 9.17
CA ARG A 204 3.05 1.24 8.16
C ARG A 204 4.08 0.35 7.44
N THR A 205 4.41 0.72 6.21
CA THR A 205 5.52 0.17 5.42
C THR A 205 6.75 1.09 5.53
N ALA A 206 7.97 0.58 5.38
CA ALA A 206 9.12 1.45 5.17
C ALA A 206 8.92 2.31 3.91
N GLY A 207 9.29 3.59 4.00
CA GLY A 207 9.13 4.56 2.91
C GLY A 207 7.70 5.11 2.73
N ALA A 208 6.74 4.75 3.61
CA ALA A 208 5.45 5.44 3.62
C ALA A 208 5.62 6.91 4.01
N ASP A 209 4.82 7.80 3.41
CA ASP A 209 4.86 9.24 3.72
C ASP A 209 4.73 9.49 5.24
N ALA A 210 5.45 10.49 5.74
CA ALA A 210 5.33 10.93 7.12
C ALA A 210 3.94 11.54 7.40
N ASP A 211 3.48 11.48 8.64
CA ASP A 211 2.33 12.27 9.08
C ASP A 211 2.85 13.68 9.40
N VAL A 212 2.46 14.68 8.60
CA VAL A 212 2.91 16.07 8.81
C VAL A 212 2.09 16.65 9.95
N PHE A 213 2.69 16.71 11.14
CA PHE A 213 2.19 17.54 12.24
C PHE A 213 2.97 18.85 12.21
N SER A 214 2.28 19.99 12.02
CA SER A 214 2.92 21.30 12.11
C SER A 214 3.36 21.53 13.56
N MET A 215 4.65 21.39 13.84
CA MET A 215 5.23 21.65 15.18
C MET A 215 5.36 23.15 15.51
N LEU A 216 4.96 24.04 14.61
CA LEU A 216 5.03 25.49 14.82
C LEU A 216 3.65 26.02 15.20
N PRO A 217 3.52 26.86 16.26
CA PRO A 217 2.33 27.67 16.45
C PRO A 217 2.15 28.50 15.18
N GLN A 218 1.00 28.41 14.53
CA GLN A 218 0.64 29.38 13.50
C GLN A 218 0.73 30.76 14.15
N GLN A 219 1.70 31.56 13.72
CA GLN A 219 1.71 33.00 14.02
C GLN A 219 0.38 33.53 13.49
N GLN A 220 -0.50 33.96 14.39
CA GLN A 220 -1.65 34.75 14.03
C GLN A 220 -1.12 36.01 13.37
N ASP A 221 -1.45 36.19 12.09
CA ASP A 221 -1.18 37.42 11.35
C ASP A 221 -1.89 38.59 12.05
N GLU A 222 -1.15 39.30 12.91
CA GLU A 222 -1.49 40.64 13.36
C GLU A 222 -1.28 41.61 12.19
N ARG A 223 -2.34 41.92 11.44
CA ARG A 223 -2.50 43.21 10.75
C ARG A 223 -3.93 43.73 10.82
N ASN A 224 -4.11 44.63 11.78
CA ASN A 224 -4.85 45.90 11.72
C ASN A 224 -6.17 45.98 10.93
N THR A 225 -7.24 46.37 11.63
CA THR A 225 -7.82 47.73 11.49
C THR A 225 -8.63 48.08 12.74
N GLY A 226 -8.50 49.33 13.21
CA GLY A 226 -8.99 49.79 14.50
C GLY A 226 -10.45 50.25 14.55
N ASN A 227 -10.83 50.61 15.78
CA ASN A 227 -11.97 51.43 16.23
C ASN A 227 -13.38 51.11 15.68
N ASP A 228 -14.26 50.61 16.54
CA ASP A 228 -15.20 51.50 17.24
C ASP A 228 -16.00 50.78 18.34
N SER A 229 -16.45 51.59 19.28
CA SER A 229 -17.06 51.23 20.57
C SER A 229 -18.56 50.87 20.52
N LYS A 230 -18.98 50.11 21.54
CA LYS A 230 -20.31 50.01 22.19
C LYS A 230 -21.37 49.02 21.67
N SER A 231 -21.82 48.23 22.66
CA SER A 231 -23.21 47.83 22.97
C SER A 231 -23.78 46.53 22.37
N SER A 232 -24.01 45.58 23.27
CA SER A 232 -25.21 44.74 23.43
C SER A 232 -25.95 44.26 22.17
N ASN A 233 -25.96 42.96 21.93
CA ASN A 233 -27.16 42.13 22.16
C ASN A 233 -26.94 40.67 21.75
N ASN A 234 -27.45 39.79 22.61
CA ASN A 234 -27.76 38.40 22.31
C ASN A 234 -28.50 38.30 20.97
N LYS A 235 -27.95 37.53 20.03
CA LYS A 235 -28.74 36.79 19.04
C LYS A 235 -27.98 35.59 18.54
N THR A 236 -28.52 34.44 18.90
CA THR A 236 -28.37 33.12 18.32
C THR A 236 -28.36 33.18 16.79
N THR A 237 -27.20 32.93 16.18
CA THR A 237 -27.10 32.53 14.78
C THR A 237 -26.25 31.28 14.70
N ALA A 238 -26.90 30.21 14.24
CA ALA A 238 -26.33 28.89 14.05
C ALA A 238 -25.01 28.97 13.26
N THR A 239 -23.92 28.60 13.92
CA THR A 239 -22.63 28.35 13.30
C THR A 239 -22.76 27.23 12.28
N ALA A 240 -22.33 27.52 11.05
CA ALA A 240 -22.10 26.57 9.99
C ALA A 240 -21.29 25.36 10.49
N PRO A 241 -21.50 24.15 9.96
CA PRO A 241 -20.78 22.97 10.41
C PRO A 241 -19.30 23.16 10.10
N GLN A 242 -18.49 23.30 11.15
CA GLN A 242 -17.04 23.24 11.04
C GLN A 242 -16.67 21.93 10.33
N GLU A 243 -15.92 22.05 9.24
CA GLU A 243 -15.27 20.93 8.58
C GLU A 243 -14.55 20.08 9.63
N HIS A 244 -15.06 18.88 9.86
CA HIS A 244 -14.38 17.88 10.65
C HIS A 244 -13.05 17.57 9.98
N GLN A 245 -11.96 18.13 10.52
CA GLN A 245 -10.61 17.61 10.26
C GLN A 245 -10.67 16.09 10.48
N PRO A 246 -10.16 15.28 9.54
CA PRO A 246 -10.18 13.83 9.69
C PRO A 246 -9.42 13.49 10.98
N ARG A 247 -10.13 12.91 11.96
CA ARG A 247 -9.52 12.40 13.20
C ARG A 247 -8.31 11.56 12.81
N ALA A 248 -7.14 11.89 13.36
CA ALA A 248 -5.94 11.09 13.18
C ALA A 248 -6.26 9.62 13.52
N PRO A 249 -5.80 8.65 12.71
CA PRO A 249 -6.03 7.24 13.00
C PRO A 249 -5.48 6.92 14.40
N PRO A 250 -6.16 6.06 15.18
CA PRO A 250 -5.72 5.76 16.53
C PRO A 250 -4.27 5.25 16.52
N PRO A 251 -3.40 5.74 17.42
CA PRO A 251 -2.00 5.36 17.42
C PRO A 251 -1.86 3.84 17.62
N GLY A 252 -0.93 3.23 16.89
CA GLY A 252 -0.55 1.82 17.01
C GLY A 252 0.94 1.75 17.25
N THR A 253 1.40 0.74 17.99
CA THR A 253 2.82 0.59 18.39
C THR A 253 3.18 -0.88 18.53
N ILE A 254 4.27 -1.33 17.91
CA ILE A 254 4.88 -2.64 18.18
C ILE A 254 6.23 -2.42 18.85
N ASN A 255 6.26 -2.56 20.17
CA ASN A 255 7.48 -2.43 20.97
C ASN A 255 8.10 -3.79 21.23
N THR A 256 9.40 -3.92 20.96
CA THR A 256 10.18 -5.16 21.10
C THR A 256 11.36 -4.95 22.04
N VAL A 257 11.46 -5.75 23.10
CA VAL A 257 12.60 -5.78 24.01
C VAL A 257 13.28 -7.13 23.87
N VAL A 258 14.57 -7.13 23.58
CA VAL A 258 15.39 -8.34 23.41
C VAL A 258 16.49 -8.29 24.47
N VAL A 259 16.60 -9.34 25.26
CA VAL A 259 17.63 -9.52 26.30
C VAL A 259 18.44 -10.74 25.93
N ILE A 260 19.71 -10.55 25.65
CA ILE A 260 20.68 -11.62 25.41
C ILE A 260 21.51 -11.75 26.68
N ASN A 261 21.70 -12.97 27.19
CA ASN A 261 22.55 -13.24 28.33
C ASN A 261 23.41 -14.50 28.07
N GLY A 262 24.53 -14.64 28.78
CA GLY A 262 25.45 -15.79 28.66
C GLY A 262 26.81 -15.43 28.04
N ALA A 263 26.86 -14.47 27.12
CA ALA A 263 28.11 -13.94 26.57
C ALA A 263 27.96 -12.45 26.19
N PRO A 264 29.02 -11.62 26.37
CA PRO A 264 29.02 -10.25 25.87
C PRO A 264 29.19 -10.23 24.34
N LEU A 265 28.60 -9.24 23.68
CA LEU A 265 28.70 -9.01 22.25
C LEU A 265 29.63 -7.82 21.95
N SER A 266 30.38 -7.90 20.85
CA SER A 266 31.10 -6.76 20.27
C SER A 266 30.11 -5.68 19.77
N GLU A 267 30.58 -4.45 19.54
CA GLU A 267 29.72 -3.39 18.99
C GLU A 267 29.14 -3.76 17.61
N GLY A 268 29.94 -4.42 16.76
CA GLY A 268 29.48 -4.91 15.46
C GLY A 268 28.38 -5.97 15.60
N ALA A 269 28.59 -6.96 16.48
CA ALA A 269 27.61 -8.01 16.75
C ALA A 269 26.30 -7.46 17.35
N VAL A 270 26.37 -6.41 18.17
CA VAL A 270 25.18 -5.74 18.71
C VAL A 270 24.33 -5.11 17.60
N VAL A 271 24.95 -4.46 16.61
CA VAL A 271 24.24 -3.86 15.47
C VAL A 271 23.59 -4.95 14.59
N GLU A 272 24.31 -6.03 14.33
CA GLU A 272 23.78 -7.17 13.58
C GLU A 272 22.61 -7.83 14.30
N ALA A 273 22.74 -8.11 15.60
CA ALA A 273 21.67 -8.67 16.43
C ALA A 273 20.43 -7.75 16.44
N TYR A 274 20.61 -6.43 16.51
CA TYR A 274 19.53 -5.47 16.43
C TYR A 274 18.83 -5.52 15.05
N ALA A 275 19.60 -5.58 13.96
CA ALA A 275 19.05 -5.71 12.61
C ALA A 275 18.24 -7.00 12.44
N ILE A 276 18.73 -8.14 12.95
CA ILE A 276 18.00 -9.42 12.92
C ILE A 276 16.67 -9.32 13.68
N ALA A 277 16.65 -8.67 14.84
CA ALA A 277 15.41 -8.47 15.60
C ALA A 277 14.38 -7.64 14.79
N ILE A 278 14.82 -6.57 14.11
CA ILE A 278 13.93 -5.76 13.27
C ILE A 278 13.43 -6.57 12.07
N GLU A 279 14.30 -7.30 11.37
CA GLU A 279 13.89 -8.15 10.24
C GLU A 279 12.87 -9.23 10.66
N ALA A 280 13.09 -9.86 11.81
CA ALA A 280 12.18 -10.87 12.35
C ALA A 280 10.80 -10.29 12.71
N LYS A 281 10.76 -9.08 13.27
CA LYS A 281 9.52 -8.33 13.51
C LYS A 281 8.80 -8.00 12.19
N CYS A 282 9.52 -7.51 11.19
CA CYS A 282 8.98 -7.24 9.85
C CYS A 282 8.43 -8.51 9.19
N ALA A 283 9.16 -9.64 9.30
CA ALA A 283 8.73 -10.94 8.80
C ALA A 283 7.44 -11.42 9.49
N ALA A 284 7.30 -11.23 10.80
CA ALA A 284 6.07 -11.53 11.53
C ALA A 284 4.88 -10.69 11.02
N CYS A 285 5.08 -9.41 10.72
CA CYS A 285 4.04 -8.57 10.12
C CYS A 285 3.65 -9.05 8.70
N ALA A 286 4.65 -9.47 7.91
CA ALA A 286 4.46 -10.00 6.57
C ALA A 286 3.73 -11.36 6.55
N ASP A 287 4.01 -12.23 7.53
CA ASP A 287 3.36 -13.54 7.68
C ASP A 287 1.83 -13.41 7.76
N PHE A 288 1.33 -12.41 8.50
CA PHE A 288 -0.10 -12.13 8.61
C PHE A 288 -0.66 -11.28 7.47
N ARG A 289 0.20 -10.90 6.53
CA ARG A 289 -0.08 -9.97 5.43
C ARG A 289 -0.82 -8.73 5.93
N LEU A 290 -0.30 -8.13 7.01
CA LEU A 290 -0.92 -6.94 7.60
C LEU A 290 -0.94 -5.81 6.57
N PRO A 291 -2.12 -5.25 6.25
CA PRO A 291 -2.20 -4.15 5.31
C PRO A 291 -1.59 -2.90 5.93
N CYS A 292 -0.95 -2.07 5.12
CA CYS A 292 -0.51 -0.74 5.53
C CYS A 292 -1.70 0.22 5.62
N ALA A 293 -1.84 0.94 6.73
CA ALA A 293 -2.94 1.89 6.98
C ALA A 293 -2.93 3.08 6.02
N LYS A 294 -1.76 3.50 5.50
CA LYS A 294 -1.66 4.53 4.45
C LYS A 294 -1.85 3.97 3.04
N SER A 295 -1.69 2.66 2.89
CA SER A 295 -1.88 1.95 1.64
C SER A 295 -3.12 1.07 1.76
N LEU A 296 -4.27 1.66 2.14
CA LEU A 296 -5.58 0.98 2.23
C LEU A 296 -5.96 0.21 0.96
N TYR A 297 -5.25 0.47 -0.13
CA TYR A 297 -5.48 -0.07 -1.45
C TYR A 297 -4.18 -0.43 -2.23
N GLY A 298 -3.04 -0.54 -1.55
CA GLY A 298 -1.82 -1.12 -2.11
C GLY A 298 -1.54 -2.50 -1.52
N ASN A 299 -0.74 -3.30 -2.21
CA ASN A 299 -0.29 -4.61 -1.69
C ASN A 299 0.89 -4.46 -0.71
N ASP A 300 1.16 -3.23 -0.27
CA ASP A 300 2.32 -2.93 0.57
C ASP A 300 2.07 -3.53 1.96
N LEU A 301 2.91 -4.49 2.30
CA LEU A 301 2.83 -5.20 3.56
C LEU A 301 3.40 -4.31 4.66
N ALA A 302 2.63 -4.12 5.72
CA ALA A 302 3.12 -3.45 6.89
C ALA A 302 4.37 -4.16 7.43
N GLN A 303 5.36 -3.36 7.77
CA GLN A 303 6.62 -3.81 8.38
C GLN A 303 6.67 -3.46 9.87
N GLY A 304 5.78 -2.57 10.31
CA GLY A 304 5.67 -2.13 11.70
C GLY A 304 4.56 -1.09 11.85
N THR A 305 4.70 -0.19 12.82
CA THR A 305 3.90 1.04 12.94
C THR A 305 4.81 2.27 12.92
N GLY A 306 4.22 3.45 12.76
CA GLY A 306 4.98 4.71 12.77
C GLY A 306 5.66 5.05 14.10
N THR A 307 5.34 4.36 15.20
CA THR A 307 5.86 4.69 16.54
C THR A 307 6.57 3.51 17.22
N ASP A 308 7.03 2.52 16.45
CA ASP A 308 7.67 1.32 17.00
C ASP A 308 9.00 1.64 17.70
N CYS A 309 9.20 1.13 18.92
CA CYS A 309 10.49 1.11 19.59
C CYS A 309 11.07 -0.30 19.68
N ALA A 310 12.39 -0.43 19.57
CA ALA A 310 13.10 -1.67 19.86
C ALA A 310 14.27 -1.41 20.82
N VAL A 311 14.46 -2.32 21.78
CA VAL A 311 15.53 -2.29 22.78
C VAL A 311 16.24 -3.64 22.75
N LEU A 312 17.56 -3.64 22.57
CA LEU A 312 18.40 -4.83 22.67
C LEU A 312 19.40 -4.63 23.82
N LEU A 313 19.47 -5.61 24.72
CA LEU A 313 20.30 -5.60 25.92
C LEU A 313 21.25 -6.80 25.94
N THR A 314 22.52 -6.56 26.24
CA THR A 314 23.58 -7.58 26.36
C THR A 314 24.49 -7.28 27.55
N PRO A 315 25.14 -8.28 28.18
CA PRO A 315 26.13 -8.05 29.22
C PRO A 315 27.29 -7.14 28.75
N LEU A 316 27.84 -6.37 29.69
CA LEU A 316 29.02 -5.54 29.45
C LEU A 316 30.27 -6.42 29.29
N ALA A 317 31.10 -6.19 28.26
CA ALA A 317 32.40 -6.85 28.17
C ALA A 317 33.34 -6.36 29.29
N SER A 318 34.13 -7.26 29.87
CA SER A 318 35.18 -6.88 30.82
C SER A 318 36.33 -6.19 30.08
N PRO A 319 36.95 -5.12 30.60
CA PRO A 319 38.06 -4.42 29.95
C PRO A 319 39.32 -5.29 29.73
N HIS A 320 39.35 -6.54 30.19
CA HIS A 320 40.44 -7.50 29.97
C HIS A 320 40.08 -8.64 28.99
N SER A 321 38.91 -8.61 28.34
CA SER A 321 38.56 -9.54 27.28
C SER A 321 39.09 -9.04 25.93
N THR A 322 40.39 -9.14 25.70
CA THR A 322 40.97 -8.96 24.36
C THR A 322 40.80 -10.24 23.55
N SER A 323 40.41 -10.07 22.28
CA SER A 323 40.41 -11.08 21.23
C SER A 323 41.77 -11.80 21.21
N ALA A 324 41.77 -13.11 21.46
CA ALA A 324 42.93 -13.99 21.58
C ALA A 324 43.76 -13.87 22.88
N SER A 325 43.29 -14.55 23.94
CA SER A 325 44.12 -15.04 25.04
C SER A 325 43.76 -16.50 25.31
N THR A 326 44.71 -17.40 25.07
CA THR A 326 44.57 -18.87 25.19
C THR A 326 44.66 -19.39 26.63
N ASN A 327 44.64 -18.52 27.64
CA ASN A 327 44.70 -18.94 29.05
C ASN A 327 43.41 -18.58 29.81
N SER A 328 42.66 -19.65 30.10
CA SER A 328 41.62 -19.86 31.12
C SER A 328 41.21 -18.64 31.99
N THR A 329 39.98 -18.14 31.78
CA THR A 329 38.99 -17.65 32.79
C THR A 329 37.97 -16.63 32.23
N ASN A 330 38.14 -16.12 31.00
CA ASN A 330 37.23 -15.11 30.44
C ASN A 330 36.15 -15.73 29.53
N VAL A 331 34.89 -15.32 29.71
CA VAL A 331 33.80 -15.63 28.78
C VAL A 331 34.14 -15.01 27.41
N PRO A 332 34.14 -15.78 26.30
CA PRO A 332 34.54 -15.26 25.00
C PRO A 332 33.57 -14.17 24.51
N LEU A 333 34.13 -13.07 24.03
CA LEU A 333 33.38 -11.99 23.38
C LEU A 333 32.88 -12.49 22.02
N LEU A 334 31.57 -12.36 21.77
CA LEU A 334 31.00 -12.71 20.47
C LEU A 334 31.19 -11.55 19.49
N GLU A 335 32.06 -11.75 18.51
CA GLU A 335 32.42 -10.71 17.54
C GLU A 335 31.40 -10.55 16.40
N TYR A 336 30.56 -11.56 16.16
CA TYR A 336 29.66 -11.62 15.01
C TYR A 336 28.30 -12.26 15.37
N ALA A 337 27.20 -11.69 14.86
CA ALA A 337 25.82 -12.13 15.08
C ALA A 337 24.98 -12.12 13.79
N GLY A 338 25.61 -12.27 12.63
CA GLY A 338 24.92 -12.32 11.34
C GLY A 338 24.13 -13.61 11.08
N LYS A 339 23.34 -13.63 9.99
CA LYS A 339 22.34 -14.67 9.65
C LYS A 339 22.87 -16.11 9.58
N HIS A 340 24.17 -16.28 9.40
CA HIS A 340 24.81 -17.59 9.31
C HIS A 340 25.17 -18.18 10.68
N CYS A 341 24.84 -17.49 11.77
CA CYS A 341 25.14 -17.90 13.13
C CYS A 341 23.90 -18.35 13.89
N LEU A 342 24.11 -19.30 14.81
CA LEU A 342 23.05 -19.80 15.69
C LEU A 342 22.41 -18.67 16.51
N LEU A 343 23.18 -17.69 16.97
CA LEU A 343 22.65 -16.54 17.72
C LEU A 343 21.60 -15.76 16.90
N ALA A 344 21.83 -15.52 15.61
CA ALA A 344 20.87 -14.86 14.74
C ALA A 344 19.60 -15.69 14.57
N GLU A 345 19.73 -17.01 14.46
CA GLU A 345 18.59 -17.93 14.43
C GLU A 345 17.77 -17.84 15.72
N LEU A 346 18.41 -17.87 16.90
CA LEU A 346 17.72 -17.77 18.19
C LEU A 346 16.95 -16.44 18.33
N ILE A 347 17.60 -15.31 18.00
CA ILE A 347 16.99 -13.98 18.02
C ILE A 347 15.82 -13.93 17.03
N GLY A 348 16.05 -14.37 15.79
CA GLY A 348 15.06 -14.34 14.73
C GLY A 348 13.81 -15.16 15.08
N GLN A 349 13.99 -16.37 15.59
CA GLN A 349 12.89 -17.22 16.02
C GLN A 349 12.12 -16.64 17.20
N ALA A 350 12.81 -16.21 18.27
CA ALA A 350 12.17 -15.66 19.45
C ALA A 350 11.39 -14.38 19.14
N VAL A 351 11.98 -13.45 18.38
CA VAL A 351 11.31 -12.20 18.01
C VAL A 351 10.12 -12.45 17.10
N ARG A 352 10.26 -13.31 16.09
CA ARG A 352 9.17 -13.64 15.17
C ARG A 352 8.01 -14.30 15.91
N GLU A 353 8.27 -15.26 16.80
CA GLU A 353 7.25 -15.93 17.61
C GLU A 353 6.49 -14.95 18.51
N ALA A 354 7.21 -14.21 19.37
CA ALA A 354 6.59 -13.25 20.29
C ALA A 354 5.78 -12.18 19.55
N THR A 355 6.31 -11.68 18.43
CA THR A 355 5.61 -10.69 17.60
C THR A 355 4.36 -11.28 16.96
N ARG A 356 4.43 -12.52 16.45
CA ARG A 356 3.27 -13.16 15.82
C ARG A 356 2.13 -13.36 16.80
N GLU A 357 2.44 -13.86 17.99
CA GLU A 357 1.44 -14.06 19.05
C GLU A 357 0.84 -12.73 19.53
N ALA A 358 1.65 -11.69 19.67
CA ALA A 358 1.19 -10.36 20.07
C ALA A 358 0.22 -9.78 19.04
N ILE A 359 0.54 -9.88 17.74
CA ILE A 359 -0.35 -9.46 16.63
C ILE A 359 -1.66 -10.26 16.66
N LEU A 360 -1.60 -11.59 16.79
CA LEU A 360 -2.78 -12.45 16.82
C LEU A 360 -3.73 -12.10 17.96
N SER A 361 -3.18 -11.85 19.15
CA SER A 361 -3.98 -11.44 20.30
C SER A 361 -4.75 -10.15 20.06
N ASN A 362 -4.19 -9.24 19.26
CA ASN A 362 -4.82 -7.98 18.94
C ASN A 362 -5.90 -8.11 17.85
N LEU A 363 -5.70 -8.98 16.86
CA LEU A 363 -6.70 -9.26 15.81
C LEU A 363 -8.02 -9.81 16.38
N ILE A 364 -7.92 -10.72 17.35
CA ILE A 364 -9.10 -11.31 18.02
C ILE A 364 -9.87 -10.23 18.79
N HIS A 365 -9.17 -9.32 19.47
CA HIS A 365 -9.80 -8.20 20.19
C HIS A 365 -10.43 -7.17 19.27
N LEU A 366 -9.82 -6.86 18.12
CA LEU A 366 -10.33 -5.87 17.15
C LEU A 366 -11.58 -6.35 16.38
N HIS A 367 -11.61 -7.63 15.96
CA HIS A 367 -12.65 -8.13 15.06
C HIS A 367 -13.60 -9.16 15.71
N GLY A 368 -13.35 -9.57 16.95
CA GLY A 368 -14.12 -10.59 17.68
C GLY A 368 -13.88 -12.02 17.20
N SER A 369 -13.55 -12.24 15.92
CA SER A 369 -13.16 -13.55 15.37
C SER A 369 -12.29 -13.43 14.13
N LEU A 370 -11.46 -14.45 13.87
CA LEU A 370 -10.64 -14.58 12.66
C LEU A 370 -11.48 -14.58 11.37
N TRP A 371 -12.68 -15.15 11.40
CA TRP A 371 -13.58 -15.16 10.25
C TRP A 371 -14.01 -13.75 9.83
N ARG A 372 -14.34 -12.87 10.80
CA ARG A 372 -14.70 -11.48 10.51
C ARG A 372 -13.53 -10.69 9.92
N TYR A 373 -12.30 -10.97 10.36
CA TYR A 373 -11.09 -10.42 9.75
C TYR A 373 -10.91 -10.87 8.30
N HIS A 374 -11.00 -12.19 8.04
CA HIS A 374 -10.93 -12.71 6.67
C HIS A 374 -12.05 -12.15 5.79
N GLY A 375 -13.29 -12.07 6.30
CA GLY A 375 -14.43 -11.50 5.57
C GLY A 375 -14.26 -10.02 5.22
N HIS A 376 -13.82 -9.19 6.17
CA HIS A 376 -13.50 -7.78 5.90
C HIS A 376 -12.38 -7.65 4.86
N ARG A 377 -11.34 -8.49 4.97
CA ARG A 377 -10.23 -8.52 4.02
C ARG A 377 -10.66 -8.93 2.61
N TRP A 378 -11.51 -9.96 2.49
CA TRP A 378 -12.11 -10.37 1.22
C TRP A 378 -12.97 -9.25 0.63
N LYS A 379 -13.79 -8.58 1.43
CA LYS A 379 -14.57 -7.41 1.00
C LYS A 379 -13.66 -6.30 0.47
N THR A 380 -12.59 -5.95 1.18
CA THR A 380 -11.65 -4.90 0.76
C THR A 380 -10.89 -5.28 -0.52
N TYR A 381 -10.45 -6.55 -0.65
CA TYR A 381 -9.85 -7.03 -1.91
C TYR A 381 -10.85 -7.04 -3.06
N PHE A 382 -12.08 -7.47 -2.83
CA PHE A 382 -13.12 -7.55 -3.85
C PHE A 382 -13.51 -6.16 -4.36
N ILE A 383 -13.75 -5.21 -3.46
CA ILE A 383 -14.00 -3.80 -3.81
C ILE A 383 -12.77 -3.19 -4.50
N GLY A 384 -11.57 -3.47 -3.99
CA GLY A 384 -10.32 -3.02 -4.60
C GLY A 384 -10.14 -3.54 -6.02
N LEU A 385 -10.48 -4.80 -6.28
CA LEU A 385 -10.37 -5.43 -7.60
C LEU A 385 -11.44 -4.91 -8.57
N LEU A 386 -12.68 -4.73 -8.12
CA LEU A 386 -13.73 -4.13 -8.95
C LEU A 386 -13.35 -2.70 -9.38
N LEU A 387 -12.96 -1.87 -8.42
CA LEU A 387 -12.68 -0.46 -8.67
C LEU A 387 -11.32 -0.22 -9.33
N ARG A 388 -10.28 -0.99 -8.97
CA ARG A 388 -8.88 -0.75 -9.43
C ARG A 388 -8.31 -1.82 -10.35
N GLY A 389 -8.92 -3.01 -10.37
CA GLY A 389 -8.49 -4.15 -11.17
C GLY A 389 -7.31 -4.87 -10.56
N ALA A 390 -7.03 -6.06 -11.08
CA ALA A 390 -5.77 -6.73 -10.84
C ALA A 390 -4.71 -5.84 -11.45
N ARG A 391 -3.76 -5.32 -10.66
CA ARG A 391 -2.61 -4.65 -11.25
C ARG A 391 -1.81 -5.73 -11.99
N PRO A 392 -1.75 -5.78 -13.33
CA PRO A 392 -0.65 -6.49 -13.94
C PRO A 392 0.61 -5.79 -13.44
N CYS A 393 1.54 -6.54 -12.89
CA CYS A 393 2.85 -6.01 -12.59
C CYS A 393 3.46 -5.62 -13.94
N VAL A 394 3.51 -4.32 -14.27
CA VAL A 394 4.16 -3.94 -15.53
C VAL A 394 5.63 -4.25 -15.39
N PRO A 395 6.22 -5.03 -16.31
CA PRO A 395 7.62 -5.36 -16.22
C PRO A 395 8.48 -4.08 -16.23
N PRO A 396 9.65 -4.11 -15.56
CA PRO A 396 10.58 -2.98 -15.53
C PRO A 396 11.20 -2.69 -16.90
N LYS A 397 11.15 -3.62 -17.85
CA LYS A 397 11.65 -3.47 -19.22
C LYS A 397 10.61 -3.91 -20.26
N PRO A 398 10.67 -3.36 -21.48
CA PRO A 398 9.83 -3.82 -22.57
C PRO A 398 10.11 -5.29 -22.92
N MET A 399 9.05 -6.07 -23.09
CA MET A 399 9.06 -7.52 -23.41
C MET A 399 9.55 -8.50 -22.32
N ASP A 400 9.88 -8.04 -21.11
CA ASP A 400 10.02 -8.98 -19.99
C ASP A 400 8.63 -9.57 -19.67
N SER A 401 8.61 -10.83 -19.23
CA SER A 401 7.35 -11.48 -18.86
C SER A 401 6.67 -10.70 -17.73
N ILE A 402 5.43 -10.27 -17.97
CA ILE A 402 4.55 -9.73 -16.92
C ILE A 402 4.53 -10.76 -15.80
N PRO A 403 4.97 -10.43 -14.57
CA PRO A 403 4.85 -11.35 -13.45
C PRO A 403 3.41 -11.84 -13.35
N PRO A 404 3.17 -13.16 -13.27
CA PRO A 404 1.83 -13.69 -13.25
C PRO A 404 1.06 -13.07 -12.08
N ALA A 405 -0.21 -12.72 -12.31
CA ALA A 405 -1.06 -12.21 -11.25
C ALA A 405 -1.10 -13.24 -10.10
N PRO A 406 -1.20 -12.79 -8.83
CA PRO A 406 -1.29 -13.71 -7.70
C PRO A 406 -2.39 -14.74 -7.93
N LEU A 407 -2.15 -16.01 -7.58
CA LEU A 407 -3.09 -17.12 -7.81
C LEU A 407 -4.52 -16.79 -7.34
N ALA A 408 -4.67 -16.12 -6.19
CA ALA A 408 -5.97 -15.71 -5.66
C ALA A 408 -6.75 -14.79 -6.63
N VAL A 409 -6.06 -13.91 -7.35
CA VAL A 409 -6.65 -12.99 -8.34
C VAL A 409 -7.06 -13.75 -9.59
N LEU A 410 -6.22 -14.68 -10.06
CA LEU A 410 -6.55 -15.56 -11.19
C LEU A 410 -7.76 -16.43 -10.89
N LEU A 411 -7.80 -17.05 -9.70
CA LEU A 411 -8.92 -17.86 -9.25
C LEU A 411 -10.21 -17.05 -9.13
N LEU A 412 -10.13 -15.81 -8.64
CA LEU A 412 -11.29 -14.94 -8.60
C LEU A 412 -11.75 -14.54 -10.00
N GLY A 413 -10.82 -14.19 -10.90
CA GLY A 413 -11.13 -13.86 -12.29
C GLY A 413 -11.87 -15.00 -13.00
N TRP A 414 -11.31 -16.21 -12.93
CA TRP A 414 -11.97 -17.41 -13.44
C TRP A 414 -13.28 -17.71 -12.74
N GLY A 415 -13.36 -17.52 -11.42
CA GLY A 415 -14.61 -17.65 -10.66
C GLY A 415 -15.71 -16.73 -11.18
N MET A 416 -15.41 -15.47 -11.48
CA MET A 416 -16.39 -14.53 -12.03
C MET A 416 -16.81 -14.89 -13.46
N VAL A 417 -15.88 -15.37 -14.30
CA VAL A 417 -16.20 -15.89 -15.64
C VAL A 417 -17.13 -17.10 -15.55
N LEU A 418 -16.86 -18.03 -14.62
CA LEU A 418 -17.72 -19.19 -14.36
C LEU A 418 -19.09 -18.80 -13.81
N VAL A 419 -19.17 -17.79 -12.94
CA VAL A 419 -20.45 -17.24 -12.45
C VAL A 419 -21.25 -16.63 -13.59
N ALA A 420 -20.61 -15.84 -14.47
CA ALA A 420 -21.28 -15.26 -15.64
C ALA A 420 -21.81 -16.36 -16.59
N TYR A 421 -21.05 -17.43 -16.78
CA TYR A 421 -21.52 -18.61 -17.52
C TYR A 421 -22.66 -19.34 -16.80
N GLY A 422 -22.57 -19.50 -15.47
CA GLY A 422 -23.62 -20.11 -14.66
C GLY A 422 -24.94 -19.36 -14.79
N ILE A 423 -24.91 -18.02 -14.75
CA ILE A 423 -26.09 -17.17 -14.98
C ILE A 423 -26.64 -17.38 -16.41
N HIS A 424 -25.76 -17.46 -17.41
CA HIS A 424 -26.16 -17.70 -18.80
C HIS A 424 -26.91 -19.04 -18.97
N VAL A 425 -26.44 -20.10 -18.30
CA VAL A 425 -27.01 -21.46 -18.42
C VAL A 425 -28.24 -21.65 -17.55
N LEU A 426 -28.19 -21.22 -16.28
CA LEU A 426 -29.22 -21.52 -15.29
C LEU A 426 -30.37 -20.52 -15.30
N SER A 427 -30.14 -19.31 -15.81
CA SER A 427 -31.10 -18.22 -15.72
C SER A 427 -31.04 -17.26 -16.93
N PRO A 428 -31.37 -17.74 -18.14
CA PRO A 428 -31.34 -16.90 -19.34
C PRO A 428 -32.31 -15.71 -19.26
N PHE A 429 -33.35 -15.79 -18.42
CA PHE A 429 -34.30 -14.70 -18.17
C PHE A 429 -33.72 -13.56 -17.30
N LEU A 430 -32.65 -13.80 -16.53
CA LEU A 430 -32.05 -12.79 -15.65
C LEU A 430 -31.11 -11.86 -16.42
N LEU A 431 -30.26 -12.41 -17.29
CA LEU A 431 -29.34 -11.65 -18.12
C LEU A 431 -29.20 -12.28 -19.51
N PRO A 432 -29.31 -11.48 -20.60
CA PRO A 432 -29.15 -12.00 -21.94
C PRO A 432 -27.69 -12.42 -22.22
N ARG A 433 -27.51 -13.26 -23.25
CA ARG A 433 -26.18 -13.75 -23.67
C ARG A 433 -25.19 -12.61 -23.92
N SER A 434 -25.63 -11.52 -24.54
CA SER A 434 -24.80 -10.34 -24.79
C SER A 434 -24.30 -9.67 -23.49
N ALA A 435 -25.14 -9.63 -22.46
CA ALA A 435 -24.75 -9.11 -21.15
C ALA A 435 -23.76 -10.04 -20.42
N THR A 436 -23.97 -11.37 -20.48
CA THR A 436 -23.05 -12.32 -19.81
C THR A 436 -21.68 -12.36 -20.47
N VAL A 437 -21.60 -12.24 -21.80
CA VAL A 437 -20.35 -12.10 -22.55
C VAL A 437 -19.64 -10.78 -22.19
N LEU A 438 -20.37 -9.66 -22.12
CA LEU A 438 -19.81 -8.37 -21.70
C LEU A 438 -19.24 -8.41 -20.27
N ILE A 439 -19.99 -9.00 -19.33
CA ILE A 439 -19.56 -9.21 -17.94
C ILE A 439 -18.27 -10.03 -17.92
N ALA A 440 -18.27 -11.19 -18.57
CA ALA A 440 -17.13 -12.10 -18.55
C ALA A 440 -15.88 -11.49 -19.20
N ALA A 441 -16.03 -10.83 -20.35
CA ALA A 441 -14.92 -10.15 -21.02
C ALA A 441 -14.37 -9.00 -20.17
N THR A 442 -15.22 -8.23 -19.49
CA THR A 442 -14.78 -7.14 -18.61
C THR A 442 -14.07 -7.68 -17.37
N PHE A 443 -14.58 -8.75 -16.75
CA PHE A 443 -13.87 -9.40 -15.64
C PHE A 443 -12.55 -10.03 -16.08
N TRP A 444 -12.50 -10.58 -17.29
CA TRP A 444 -11.26 -11.07 -17.89
C TRP A 444 -10.24 -9.93 -18.00
N ASP A 445 -10.61 -8.79 -18.59
CA ASP A 445 -9.75 -7.60 -18.66
C ASP A 445 -9.21 -7.18 -17.30
N ARG A 446 -10.06 -7.26 -16.28
CA ARG A 446 -9.72 -6.79 -14.94
C ARG A 446 -8.91 -7.77 -14.11
N CYS A 447 -8.96 -9.07 -14.39
CA CYS A 447 -8.42 -10.10 -13.49
C CYS A 447 -7.44 -11.07 -14.15
N LEU A 448 -7.53 -11.24 -15.46
CA LEU A 448 -6.81 -12.25 -16.23
C LEU A 448 -5.84 -11.59 -17.22
N PRO A 449 -4.75 -12.27 -17.61
CA PRO A 449 -3.81 -11.75 -18.60
C PRO A 449 -4.45 -11.54 -19.97
N GLU A 450 -3.86 -10.64 -20.75
CA GLU A 450 -4.18 -10.51 -22.18
C GLU A 450 -3.82 -11.80 -22.93
N PRO A 451 -4.60 -12.17 -23.96
CA PRO A 451 -4.28 -13.32 -24.78
C PRO A 451 -2.95 -13.13 -25.52
N PRO A 452 -2.23 -14.23 -25.87
CA PRO A 452 -0.93 -14.14 -26.53
C PRO A 452 -1.00 -13.33 -27.83
N LEU A 453 0.02 -12.48 -28.05
CA LEU A 453 0.06 -11.60 -29.23
C LEU A 453 0.05 -12.35 -30.57
N SER A 454 0.55 -13.58 -30.60
CA SER A 454 0.59 -14.43 -31.81
C SER A 454 -0.79 -14.81 -32.34
N VAL A 455 -1.81 -14.84 -31.47
CA VAL A 455 -3.19 -15.23 -31.82
C VAL A 455 -4.16 -14.06 -31.70
N HIS A 456 -3.67 -12.84 -31.50
CA HIS A 456 -4.50 -11.66 -31.25
C HIS A 456 -5.05 -11.08 -32.57
N PRO A 457 -6.38 -11.04 -32.81
CA PRO A 457 -6.97 -10.64 -34.09
C PRO A 457 -6.57 -9.22 -34.54
N VAL A 458 -6.46 -8.27 -33.61
CA VAL A 458 -6.03 -6.89 -33.91
C VAL A 458 -4.56 -6.81 -34.33
N VAL A 459 -3.68 -7.66 -33.76
CA VAL A 459 -2.26 -7.72 -34.13
C VAL A 459 -2.12 -8.33 -35.52
N LEU A 460 -2.92 -9.36 -35.81
CA LEU A 460 -3.03 -9.94 -37.15
C LEU A 460 -3.47 -8.88 -38.17
N ALA A 461 -4.49 -8.07 -37.85
CA ALA A 461 -4.93 -6.97 -38.71
C ALA A 461 -3.80 -5.98 -39.00
N GLY A 462 -3.08 -5.50 -37.97
CA GLY A 462 -1.94 -4.62 -38.16
C GLY A 462 -0.81 -5.24 -39.01
N THR A 463 -0.61 -6.55 -38.89
CA THR A 463 0.38 -7.30 -39.68
C THR A 463 -0.03 -7.40 -41.14
N VAL A 464 -1.29 -7.79 -41.42
CA VAL A 464 -1.87 -7.85 -42.77
C VAL A 464 -1.81 -6.48 -43.44
N ILE A 465 -2.19 -5.42 -42.72
CA ILE A 465 -2.13 -4.04 -43.22
C ILE A 465 -0.70 -3.68 -43.61
N SER A 466 0.27 -3.92 -42.71
CA SER A 466 1.68 -3.60 -43.00
C SER A 466 2.24 -4.38 -44.18
N ILE A 467 1.88 -5.65 -44.34
CA ILE A 467 2.32 -6.49 -45.47
C ILE A 467 1.72 -5.94 -46.76
N ALA A 468 0.41 -5.72 -46.79
CA ALA A 468 -0.28 -5.24 -47.98
C ALA A 468 0.27 -3.88 -48.46
N THR A 469 0.46 -2.92 -47.55
CA THR A 469 0.95 -1.57 -47.89
C THR A 469 2.41 -1.56 -48.33
N LYS A 470 3.24 -2.51 -47.86
CA LYS A 470 4.67 -2.56 -48.20
C LYS A 470 4.96 -3.41 -49.43
N GLN A 471 4.24 -4.52 -49.62
CA GLN A 471 4.59 -5.55 -50.60
C GLN A 471 3.61 -5.67 -51.76
N TRP A 472 2.31 -5.44 -51.55
CA TRP A 472 1.28 -5.76 -52.55
C TRP A 472 0.77 -4.53 -53.32
N ILE A 473 0.75 -3.35 -52.68
CA ILE A 473 0.21 -2.14 -53.28
C ILE A 473 1.33 -1.36 -54.00
N PRO A 474 1.23 -1.14 -55.32
CA PRO A 474 2.24 -0.40 -56.08
C PRO A 474 2.34 1.07 -55.67
N GLU A 475 3.56 1.62 -55.67
CA GLU A 475 3.84 3.04 -55.31
C GLU A 475 3.09 4.07 -56.16
N ARG A 476 2.69 3.70 -57.38
CA ARG A 476 1.91 4.57 -58.27
C ARG A 476 0.56 4.96 -57.67
N ILE A 477 -0.04 4.06 -56.88
CA ILE A 477 -1.34 4.29 -56.22
C ILE A 477 -1.20 5.35 -55.14
N PHE A 478 -0.11 5.32 -54.36
CA PHE A 478 0.13 6.26 -53.27
C PHE A 478 0.40 7.70 -53.73
N ARG A 479 0.98 7.88 -54.92
CA ARG A 479 1.33 9.21 -55.46
C ARG A 479 0.14 9.95 -56.10
N SER A 480 -0.84 9.24 -56.63
CA SER A 480 -1.98 9.86 -57.32
C SER A 480 -3.12 10.17 -56.35
N PRO A 481 -3.69 11.40 -56.33
CA PRO A 481 -4.80 11.72 -55.44
C PRO A 481 -6.04 10.83 -55.67
N PHE A 482 -6.41 10.62 -56.94
CA PHE A 482 -7.60 9.85 -57.29
C PHE A 482 -7.38 8.35 -57.08
N LEU A 483 -6.31 7.77 -57.64
CA LEU A 483 -6.04 6.34 -57.45
C LEU A 483 -5.72 6.01 -56.00
N GLY A 484 -5.05 6.90 -55.28
CA GLY A 484 -4.78 6.77 -53.86
C GLY A 484 -6.07 6.69 -53.05
N PHE A 485 -7.00 7.64 -53.25
CA PHE A 485 -8.27 7.64 -52.54
C PHE A 485 -9.14 6.42 -52.89
N CYS A 486 -9.34 6.10 -54.17
CA CYS A 486 -10.13 4.93 -54.59
C CYS A 486 -9.51 3.62 -54.11
N GLY A 487 -8.18 3.49 -54.22
CA GLY A 487 -7.44 2.34 -53.70
C GLY A 487 -7.57 2.23 -52.18
N GLY A 488 -7.53 3.36 -51.47
CA GLY A 488 -7.75 3.43 -50.02
C GLY A 488 -9.15 2.98 -49.60
N VAL A 489 -10.19 3.41 -50.33
CA VAL A 489 -11.58 2.98 -50.09
C VAL A 489 -11.73 1.47 -50.31
N LEU A 490 -11.21 0.95 -51.43
CA LEU A 490 -11.26 -0.49 -51.70
C LEU A 490 -10.49 -1.29 -50.65
N PHE A 491 -9.34 -0.79 -50.21
CA PHE A 491 -8.53 -1.43 -49.18
C PHE A 491 -9.22 -1.43 -47.82
N LEU A 492 -9.85 -0.31 -47.42
CA LEU A 492 -10.67 -0.20 -46.22
C LEU A 492 -11.82 -1.22 -46.25
N LEU A 493 -12.63 -1.22 -47.31
CA LEU A 493 -13.77 -2.12 -47.45
C LEU A 493 -13.33 -3.59 -47.50
N GLY A 494 -12.26 -3.90 -48.24
CA GLY A 494 -11.71 -5.25 -48.34
C GLY A 494 -11.18 -5.75 -46.99
N THR A 495 -10.48 -4.92 -46.24
CA THR A 495 -9.95 -5.28 -44.92
C THR A 495 -11.09 -5.48 -43.91
N LEU A 496 -12.06 -4.57 -43.86
CA LEU A 496 -13.24 -4.72 -43.00
C LEU A 496 -14.04 -5.98 -43.35
N SER A 497 -14.27 -6.23 -44.63
CA SER A 497 -14.98 -7.43 -45.10
C SER A 497 -14.24 -8.72 -44.77
N LEU A 498 -12.90 -8.73 -44.87
CA LEU A 498 -12.08 -9.90 -44.54
C LEU A 498 -12.19 -10.25 -43.05
N PHE A 499 -12.01 -9.26 -42.17
CA PHE A 499 -12.05 -9.50 -40.72
C PHE A 499 -13.47 -9.74 -40.20
N ALA A 500 -14.47 -9.02 -40.73
CA ALA A 500 -15.86 -9.23 -40.36
C ALA A 500 -16.38 -10.61 -40.82
N SER A 501 -16.08 -11.01 -42.06
CA SER A 501 -16.46 -12.34 -42.57
C SER A 501 -15.70 -13.46 -41.85
N GLY A 502 -14.41 -13.28 -41.58
CA GLY A 502 -13.61 -14.21 -40.80
C GLY A 502 -14.15 -14.40 -39.37
N ALA A 503 -14.48 -13.32 -38.68
CA ALA A 503 -15.08 -13.38 -37.34
C ALA A 503 -16.48 -14.01 -37.35
N HIS A 504 -17.30 -13.67 -38.34
CA HIS A 504 -18.62 -14.28 -38.51
C HIS A 504 -18.50 -15.79 -38.77
N LEU A 505 -17.64 -16.20 -39.70
CA LEU A 505 -17.39 -17.61 -40.01
C LEU A 505 -16.85 -18.35 -38.78
N PHE A 506 -15.94 -17.75 -38.03
CA PHE A 506 -15.44 -18.30 -36.77
C PHE A 506 -16.58 -18.54 -35.77
N LEU A 507 -17.43 -17.54 -35.54
CA LEU A 507 -18.57 -17.69 -34.61
C LEU A 507 -19.58 -18.74 -35.10
N VAL A 508 -19.85 -18.81 -36.39
CA VAL A 508 -20.72 -19.85 -36.98
C VAL A 508 -20.09 -21.23 -36.82
N ALA A 509 -18.81 -21.39 -37.12
CA ALA A 509 -18.09 -22.66 -36.96
C ALA A 509 -18.07 -23.12 -35.50
N VAL A 510 -17.84 -22.20 -34.56
CA VAL A 510 -17.88 -22.48 -33.12
C VAL A 510 -19.27 -22.93 -32.67
N ARG A 511 -20.34 -22.27 -33.16
CA ARG A 511 -21.72 -22.66 -32.88
C ARG A 511 -22.08 -24.01 -33.50
N TRP A 512 -21.68 -24.23 -34.74
CA TRP A 512 -21.93 -25.48 -35.46
C TRP A 512 -21.23 -26.65 -34.78
N ALA A 513 -19.94 -26.50 -34.41
CA ALA A 513 -19.21 -27.51 -33.65
C ALA A 513 -19.85 -27.83 -32.30
N ALA A 514 -20.42 -26.83 -31.61
CA ALA A 514 -21.14 -27.05 -30.36
C ALA A 514 -22.45 -27.82 -30.56
N VAL A 515 -23.16 -27.60 -31.67
CA VAL A 515 -24.39 -28.34 -32.03
C VAL A 515 -24.05 -29.76 -32.47
N GLU A 516 -23.06 -29.95 -33.34
CA GLU A 516 -22.65 -31.25 -33.85
C GLU A 516 -22.12 -32.15 -32.73
N ALA A 517 -21.33 -31.60 -31.81
CA ALA A 517 -20.89 -32.33 -30.62
C ALA A 517 -22.06 -32.72 -29.69
N ALA A 518 -23.16 -31.94 -29.70
CA ALA A 518 -24.36 -32.24 -28.96
C ALA A 518 -25.28 -33.28 -29.64
N THR A 519 -25.19 -33.45 -30.97
CA THR A 519 -25.98 -34.41 -31.75
C THR A 519 -25.26 -35.75 -31.97
N ALA A 520 -23.94 -35.76 -32.17
CA ALA A 520 -23.12 -36.97 -32.34
C ALA A 520 -23.12 -37.89 -31.09
N THR A 521 -23.59 -37.37 -29.96
CA THR A 521 -23.61 -38.03 -28.65
C THR A 521 -24.98 -38.65 -28.32
N ILE A 522 -25.95 -38.62 -29.24
CA ILE A 522 -27.31 -39.20 -29.10
C ILE A 522 -27.30 -40.76 -29.14
N GLY A 523 -26.15 -41.40 -29.36
CA GLY A 523 -26.02 -42.86 -29.45
C GLY A 523 -25.40 -43.59 -28.25
N SER A 524 -25.13 -42.92 -27.12
CA SER A 524 -24.51 -43.53 -25.93
C SER A 524 -25.50 -43.64 -24.76
N ASP A 525 -25.62 -44.84 -24.17
CA ASP A 525 -26.59 -45.17 -23.10
C ASP A 525 -26.39 -44.42 -21.75
N ASP A 526 -25.27 -43.72 -21.56
CA ASP A 526 -24.93 -43.02 -20.31
C ASP A 526 -25.36 -41.54 -20.29
N ASN A 527 -26.57 -41.28 -19.76
CA ASN A 527 -27.18 -39.95 -19.66
C ASN A 527 -26.30 -38.88 -18.95
N ASN A 528 -25.46 -39.26 -17.98
CA ASN A 528 -24.61 -38.31 -17.23
C ASN A 528 -23.42 -37.80 -18.05
N ILE A 529 -22.83 -38.65 -18.90
CA ILE A 529 -21.69 -38.27 -19.75
C ILE A 529 -22.16 -37.32 -20.86
N TYR A 530 -23.35 -37.57 -21.41
CA TYR A 530 -24.01 -36.73 -22.41
C TYR A 530 -24.25 -35.30 -21.92
N ILE A 531 -24.88 -35.15 -20.76
CA ILE A 531 -25.18 -33.83 -20.17
C ILE A 531 -23.88 -33.05 -19.94
N PHE A 532 -22.84 -33.71 -19.41
CA PHE A 532 -21.53 -33.07 -19.19
C PHE A 532 -20.89 -32.58 -20.49
N GLN A 533 -20.86 -33.42 -21.54
CA GLN A 533 -20.27 -33.05 -22.84
C GLN A 533 -21.01 -31.87 -23.48
N GLN A 534 -22.35 -31.84 -23.42
CA GLN A 534 -23.12 -30.71 -23.93
C GLN A 534 -22.81 -29.40 -23.19
N HIS A 535 -22.76 -29.43 -21.87
CA HIS A 535 -22.40 -28.25 -21.08
C HIS A 535 -20.96 -27.81 -21.32
N LEU A 536 -20.04 -28.75 -21.54
CA LEU A 536 -18.65 -28.44 -21.89
C LEU A 536 -18.56 -27.73 -23.25
N MET A 537 -19.26 -28.21 -24.28
CA MET A 537 -19.23 -27.60 -25.61
C MET A 537 -19.93 -26.23 -25.66
N LYS A 538 -21.04 -26.08 -24.93
CA LYS A 538 -21.69 -24.78 -24.69
C LYS A 538 -20.75 -23.80 -23.96
N PHE A 539 -19.99 -24.29 -22.99
CA PHE A 539 -19.02 -23.48 -22.26
C PHE A 539 -17.87 -23.04 -23.17
N VAL A 540 -17.26 -23.97 -23.91
CA VAL A 540 -16.15 -23.67 -24.82
C VAL A 540 -16.58 -22.69 -25.90
N SER A 541 -17.76 -22.88 -26.50
CA SER A 541 -18.27 -21.95 -27.52
C SER A 541 -18.54 -20.54 -26.97
N TRP A 542 -19.15 -20.43 -25.79
CA TRP A 542 -19.34 -19.16 -25.10
C TRP A 542 -18.00 -18.51 -24.72
N LEU A 543 -17.03 -19.31 -24.26
CA LEU A 543 -15.69 -18.83 -23.89
C LEU A 543 -14.92 -18.29 -25.10
N LEU A 544 -14.99 -18.96 -26.26
CA LEU A 544 -14.35 -18.48 -27.49
C LEU A 544 -14.97 -17.15 -27.98
N GLU A 545 -16.28 -16.96 -27.79
CA GLU A 545 -16.94 -15.68 -28.05
C GLU A 545 -16.46 -14.59 -27.09
N VAL A 546 -16.35 -14.89 -25.78
CA VAL A 546 -15.77 -14.00 -24.77
C VAL A 546 -14.34 -13.62 -25.14
N MET A 547 -13.51 -14.57 -25.57
CA MET A 547 -12.12 -14.32 -25.97
C MET A 547 -12.05 -13.42 -27.21
N LEU A 548 -12.88 -13.68 -28.23
CA LEU A 548 -12.94 -12.83 -29.42
C LEU A 548 -13.28 -11.39 -29.02
N PHE A 549 -14.32 -11.20 -28.20
CA PHE A 549 -14.72 -9.86 -27.77
C PHE A 549 -13.67 -9.19 -26.87
N LYS A 550 -13.09 -9.92 -25.92
CA LYS A 550 -12.05 -9.39 -25.01
C LYS A 550 -10.83 -8.86 -25.77
N THR A 551 -10.45 -9.47 -26.89
CA THR A 551 -9.32 -8.96 -27.71
C THR A 551 -9.57 -7.57 -28.33
N THR A 552 -10.81 -7.05 -28.26
CA THR A 552 -11.16 -5.77 -28.86
C THR A 552 -10.99 -4.57 -27.92
N PHE A 553 -10.77 -4.79 -26.61
CA PHE A 553 -10.62 -3.70 -25.65
C PHE A 553 -9.60 -4.03 -24.56
N SER A 554 -9.00 -2.98 -23.98
CA SER A 554 -8.10 -3.14 -22.83
C SER A 554 -8.08 -1.90 -21.94
N LEU A 555 -8.88 -1.91 -20.88
CA LEU A 555 -8.92 -0.81 -19.91
C LEU A 555 -7.84 -1.00 -18.85
N GLN A 556 -7.65 -2.23 -18.37
CA GLN A 556 -6.67 -2.55 -17.36
C GLN A 556 -5.25 -2.19 -17.79
N LEU A 557 -4.85 -2.55 -19.01
CA LEU A 557 -3.51 -2.27 -19.52
C LEU A 557 -3.28 -0.76 -19.61
N LEU A 558 -4.24 -0.03 -20.19
CA LEU A 558 -4.19 1.43 -20.35
C LEU A 558 -3.98 2.15 -19.00
N CYS A 559 -4.81 1.82 -18.01
CA CYS A 559 -4.71 2.39 -16.67
C CYS A 559 -3.37 2.05 -16.00
N THR A 560 -2.84 0.85 -16.24
CA THR A 560 -1.59 0.41 -15.61
C THR A 560 -0.38 1.14 -16.20
N ILE A 561 -0.34 1.34 -17.53
CA ILE A 561 0.71 2.11 -18.21
C ILE A 561 0.72 3.56 -17.70
N ALA A 562 -0.45 4.20 -17.57
CA ALA A 562 -0.55 5.55 -17.01
C ALA A 562 0.00 5.63 -15.57
N LEU A 563 -0.33 4.68 -14.70
CA LEU A 563 0.21 4.64 -13.34
C LEU A 563 1.72 4.41 -13.30
N GLN A 564 2.28 3.65 -14.23
CA GLN A 564 3.72 3.45 -14.32
C GLN A 564 4.42 4.74 -14.71
N MET A 565 3.87 5.51 -15.66
CA MET A 565 4.39 6.84 -15.99
C MET A 565 4.44 7.75 -14.76
N ALA A 566 3.36 7.79 -13.97
CA ALA A 566 3.34 8.58 -12.74
C ALA A 566 4.50 8.21 -11.80
N ARG A 567 4.82 6.91 -11.66
CA ARG A 567 5.95 6.45 -10.84
C ARG A 567 7.31 6.86 -11.39
N PHE A 568 7.50 6.79 -12.72
CA PHE A 568 8.76 7.24 -13.32
C PHE A 568 8.98 8.74 -13.10
N LEU A 569 7.93 9.55 -13.28
CA LEU A 569 8.00 10.99 -13.08
C LEU A 569 8.19 11.37 -11.60
N GLU A 570 7.52 10.69 -10.66
CA GLU A 570 7.71 10.87 -9.21
C GLU A 570 9.15 10.58 -8.76
N ARG A 571 9.83 9.65 -9.43
CA ARG A 571 11.22 9.27 -9.16
C ARG A 571 12.23 10.04 -9.99
N SER A 572 11.79 11.05 -10.75
CA SER A 572 12.64 11.82 -11.67
C SER A 572 13.37 10.97 -12.73
N GLN A 573 12.81 9.81 -13.10
CA GLN A 573 13.36 8.88 -14.10
C GLN A 573 12.88 9.27 -15.51
N LEU A 574 13.32 10.44 -15.99
CA LEU A 574 12.82 11.03 -17.24
C LEU A 574 13.12 10.18 -18.47
N GLN A 575 14.27 9.49 -18.52
CA GLN A 575 14.60 8.67 -19.68
C GLN A 575 13.67 7.46 -19.82
N ASP A 576 13.35 6.80 -18.70
CA ASP A 576 12.41 5.68 -18.69
C ASP A 576 10.99 6.14 -19.04
N ALA A 577 10.58 7.31 -18.53
CA ALA A 577 9.32 7.96 -18.89
C ALA A 577 9.24 8.26 -20.39
N ARG A 578 10.31 8.80 -21.00
CA ARG A 578 10.37 9.06 -22.46
C ARG A 578 10.25 7.77 -23.27
N ASN A 579 10.98 6.73 -22.88
CA ASN A 579 10.90 5.43 -23.53
C ASN A 579 9.49 4.83 -23.42
N GLN A 580 8.77 5.08 -22.32
CA GLN A 580 7.41 4.59 -22.12
C GLN A 580 6.37 5.38 -22.92
N LEU A 581 6.54 6.69 -23.14
CA LEU A 581 5.54 7.51 -23.83
C LEU A 581 5.24 7.00 -25.26
N VAL A 582 6.24 6.44 -25.94
CA VAL A 582 6.11 5.84 -27.28
C VAL A 582 5.07 4.71 -27.33
N TRP A 583 4.74 4.10 -26.19
CA TRP A 583 3.71 3.06 -26.07
C TRP A 583 2.30 3.63 -25.99
N LEU A 584 2.16 4.90 -25.63
CA LEU A 584 0.89 5.59 -25.43
C LEU A 584 0.51 6.45 -26.65
N CYS A 585 1.49 7.14 -27.24
CA CYS A 585 1.24 8.01 -28.39
C CYS A 585 2.45 8.11 -29.32
N SER A 586 2.20 8.51 -30.57
CA SER A 586 3.23 8.69 -31.61
C SER A 586 4.02 10.01 -31.50
N ARG A 587 3.96 10.72 -30.37
CA ARG A 587 4.68 11.99 -30.14
C ARG A 587 6.16 11.69 -29.87
N ASP A 588 7.07 12.46 -30.47
CA ASP A 588 8.50 12.36 -30.17
C ASP A 588 8.78 12.75 -28.71
N PRO A 589 9.25 11.83 -27.85
CA PRO A 589 9.48 12.10 -26.44
C PRO A 589 10.86 12.70 -26.15
N THR A 590 11.76 12.78 -27.15
CA THR A 590 13.20 13.03 -26.96
C THR A 590 13.50 14.30 -26.15
N HIS A 591 12.73 15.36 -26.39
CA HIS A 591 12.92 16.68 -25.75
C HIS A 591 11.84 17.04 -24.74
N LEU A 592 10.96 16.10 -24.36
CA LEU A 592 9.85 16.39 -23.45
C LEU A 592 10.32 16.43 -21.99
N GLY A 593 9.81 17.43 -21.26
CA GLY A 593 9.98 17.57 -19.81
C GLY A 593 8.93 16.79 -19.02
N SER A 594 9.01 16.82 -17.68
CA SER A 594 8.09 16.09 -16.79
C SER A 594 6.62 16.47 -17.03
N GLU A 595 6.35 17.76 -17.20
CA GLU A 595 5.01 18.30 -17.48
C GLU A 595 4.48 17.82 -18.84
N ASP A 596 5.27 17.94 -19.90
CA ASP A 596 4.88 17.45 -21.24
C ASP A 596 4.60 15.94 -21.26
N LEU A 597 5.38 15.16 -20.51
CA LEU A 597 5.21 13.71 -20.38
C LEU A 597 3.92 13.37 -19.61
N ALA A 598 3.62 14.12 -18.55
CA ALA A 598 2.37 13.98 -17.81
C ALA A 598 1.15 14.37 -18.66
N GLY A 599 1.26 15.47 -19.42
CA GLY A 599 0.23 15.92 -20.36
C GLY A 599 -0.05 14.89 -21.44
N GLY A 600 0.99 14.43 -22.15
CA GLY A 600 0.86 13.40 -23.19
C GLY A 600 0.28 12.08 -22.66
N THR A 601 0.54 11.75 -21.39
CA THR A 601 -0.06 10.56 -20.75
C THR A 601 -1.54 10.75 -20.44
N LEU A 602 -1.96 11.93 -19.98
CA LEU A 602 -3.37 12.25 -19.71
C LEU A 602 -4.19 12.35 -21.00
N GLU A 603 -3.62 12.98 -22.03
CA GLU A 603 -4.17 13.02 -23.40
C GLU A 603 -4.44 11.58 -23.86
N SER A 604 -3.39 10.77 -23.91
CA SER A 604 -3.47 9.36 -24.35
C SER A 604 -4.41 8.52 -23.49
N LEU A 605 -4.44 8.73 -22.17
CA LEU A 605 -5.35 8.01 -21.27
C LEU A 605 -6.82 8.31 -21.59
N SER A 606 -7.15 9.57 -21.85
CA SER A 606 -8.53 9.98 -22.14
C SER A 606 -8.97 9.61 -23.55
N GLU A 607 -8.11 9.78 -24.55
CA GLU A 607 -8.37 9.40 -25.95
C GLU A 607 -8.50 7.87 -26.07
N ASN A 608 -7.54 7.10 -25.55
CA ASN A 608 -7.62 5.64 -25.61
C ASN A 608 -8.70 5.04 -24.71
N LEU A 609 -9.26 5.78 -23.75
CA LEU A 609 -10.47 5.33 -23.05
C LEU A 609 -11.67 5.30 -24.01
N SER A 610 -11.76 6.27 -24.93
CA SER A 610 -12.75 6.25 -26.01
C SER A 610 -12.48 5.07 -26.94
N ASP A 611 -11.31 5.06 -27.56
CA ASP A 611 -11.07 4.19 -28.72
C ASP A 611 -10.68 2.76 -28.33
N GLY A 612 -10.13 2.60 -27.14
CA GLY A 612 -9.68 1.31 -26.61
C GLY A 612 -10.71 0.62 -25.69
N THR A 613 -11.79 1.29 -25.28
CA THR A 613 -12.78 0.73 -24.34
C THR A 613 -14.23 1.06 -24.70
N VAL A 614 -14.61 2.35 -24.71
CA VAL A 614 -16.01 2.75 -24.88
C VAL A 614 -16.52 2.44 -26.30
N ALA A 615 -15.73 2.71 -27.33
CA ALA A 615 -16.11 2.46 -28.70
C ALA A 615 -16.23 0.96 -29.05
N PRO A 616 -15.31 0.06 -28.64
CA PRO A 616 -15.52 -1.38 -28.74
C PRO A 616 -16.81 -1.87 -28.07
N TRP A 617 -17.13 -1.37 -26.87
CA TRP A 617 -18.38 -1.74 -26.18
C TRP A 617 -19.62 -1.19 -26.89
N PHE A 618 -19.56 0.03 -27.41
CA PHE A 618 -20.63 0.60 -28.22
C PHE A 618 -20.92 -0.25 -29.46
N TRP A 619 -19.89 -0.57 -30.26
CA TRP A 619 -20.06 -1.37 -31.47
C TRP A 619 -20.39 -2.85 -31.18
N TYR A 620 -20.02 -3.35 -29.99
CA TYR A 620 -20.50 -4.62 -29.47
C TYR A 620 -22.01 -4.62 -29.22
N ILE A 621 -22.56 -3.57 -28.60
CA ILE A 621 -24.00 -3.46 -28.37
C ILE A 621 -24.73 -3.41 -29.72
N VAL A 622 -24.22 -2.67 -30.71
CA VAL A 622 -24.89 -2.53 -32.01
C VAL A 622 -24.80 -3.82 -32.83
N LEU A 623 -23.59 -4.34 -33.06
CA LEU A 623 -23.31 -5.40 -34.04
C LEU A 623 -22.66 -6.67 -33.44
N GLY A 624 -22.63 -6.81 -32.12
CA GLY A 624 -22.03 -7.96 -31.43
C GLY A 624 -20.49 -8.00 -31.51
N PRO A 625 -19.88 -9.16 -31.23
CA PRO A 625 -18.41 -9.31 -31.27
C PRO A 625 -17.78 -8.91 -32.62
N VAL A 626 -18.50 -9.15 -33.72
CA VAL A 626 -18.05 -8.79 -35.08
C VAL A 626 -17.95 -7.28 -35.25
N GLY A 627 -18.92 -6.52 -34.70
CA GLY A 627 -18.90 -5.06 -34.68
C GLY A 627 -17.71 -4.48 -33.94
N ALA A 628 -17.47 -4.98 -32.73
CA ALA A 628 -16.35 -4.55 -31.90
C ALA A 628 -15.00 -4.80 -32.60
N LEU A 629 -14.85 -5.96 -33.26
CA LEU A 629 -13.65 -6.26 -34.04
C LEU A 629 -13.53 -5.35 -35.26
N GLY A 630 -14.62 -5.16 -36.02
CA GLY A 630 -14.63 -4.27 -37.19
C GLY A 630 -14.21 -2.84 -36.85
N TYR A 631 -14.72 -2.32 -35.72
CA TYR A 631 -14.29 -1.03 -35.18
C TYR A 631 -12.77 -1.02 -34.89
N ARG A 632 -12.24 -2.02 -34.18
CA ARG A 632 -10.81 -2.08 -33.88
C ARG A 632 -9.94 -2.21 -35.12
N VAL A 633 -10.42 -2.87 -36.16
CA VAL A 633 -9.74 -2.95 -37.46
C VAL A 633 -9.72 -1.59 -38.14
N ALA A 634 -10.84 -0.84 -38.13
CA ALA A 634 -10.89 0.53 -38.65
C ALA A 634 -9.92 1.48 -37.91
N ASN A 635 -9.92 1.44 -36.58
CA ASN A 635 -8.99 2.21 -35.76
C ASN A 635 -7.52 1.82 -35.97
N THR A 636 -7.27 0.53 -36.22
CA THR A 636 -5.93 0.05 -36.59
C THR A 636 -5.52 0.54 -37.99
N LEU A 637 -6.45 0.65 -38.94
CA LEU A 637 -6.17 1.22 -40.26
C LEU A 637 -5.80 2.70 -40.14
N ASP A 638 -6.56 3.49 -39.40
CA ASP A 638 -6.25 4.91 -39.21
C ASP A 638 -4.86 5.11 -38.57
N SER A 639 -4.59 4.45 -37.45
CA SER A 639 -3.28 4.56 -36.75
C SER A 639 -2.06 4.07 -37.56
N ARG A 640 -2.27 3.32 -38.65
CA ARG A 640 -1.19 2.80 -39.52
C ARG A 640 -0.99 3.59 -40.80
N ILE A 641 -2.06 4.05 -41.45
CA ILE A 641 -2.01 4.71 -42.76
C ILE A 641 -2.69 6.07 -42.82
N GLY A 642 -3.41 6.49 -41.77
CA GLY A 642 -4.20 7.73 -41.72
C GLY A 642 -3.41 9.03 -41.43
N TYR A 643 -2.10 8.96 -41.24
CA TYR A 643 -1.27 10.14 -40.96
C TYR A 643 -1.30 11.18 -42.09
N ARG A 644 -1.38 12.46 -41.68
CA ARG A 644 -1.23 13.60 -42.58
C ARG A 644 0.24 13.80 -42.94
N GLY A 645 0.50 14.15 -44.19
CA GLY A 645 1.84 14.48 -44.70
C GLY A 645 2.72 13.23 -44.79
N GLY A 646 2.77 12.63 -45.97
CA GLY A 646 3.66 11.50 -46.23
C GLY A 646 3.17 10.59 -47.35
N ARG A 647 3.72 9.37 -47.39
CA ARG A 647 3.44 8.35 -48.42
C ARG A 647 1.95 8.01 -48.54
N TYR A 648 1.19 8.04 -47.45
CA TYR A 648 -0.19 7.55 -47.40
C TYR A 648 -1.26 8.66 -47.41
N GLU A 649 -0.90 9.93 -47.63
CA GLU A 649 -1.83 11.08 -47.51
C GLU A 649 -3.21 10.85 -48.17
N TRP A 650 -3.23 10.43 -49.44
CA TRP A 650 -4.48 10.20 -50.17
C TRP A 650 -5.08 8.82 -49.92
N PHE A 651 -4.23 7.82 -49.68
CA PHE A 651 -4.64 6.42 -49.49
C PHE A 651 -5.27 6.18 -48.12
N GLY A 652 -4.71 6.76 -47.05
CA GLY A 652 -5.24 6.67 -45.70
C GLY A 652 -6.45 7.55 -45.42
N LYS A 653 -6.73 8.53 -46.28
CA LYS A 653 -7.79 9.53 -46.06
C LYS A 653 -9.19 8.92 -45.92
N ALA A 654 -9.45 7.83 -46.64
CA ALA A 654 -10.70 7.10 -46.51
C ALA A 654 -10.83 6.44 -45.13
N SER A 655 -9.76 5.79 -44.66
CA SER A 655 -9.70 5.17 -43.33
C SER A 655 -9.82 6.20 -42.20
N ALA A 656 -9.11 7.32 -42.29
CA ALA A 656 -9.17 8.40 -41.29
C ALA A 656 -10.58 8.99 -41.17
N ARG A 657 -11.24 9.27 -42.31
CA ARG A 657 -12.62 9.78 -42.31
C ARG A 657 -13.62 8.75 -41.81
N PHE A 658 -13.41 7.47 -42.11
CA PHE A 658 -14.27 6.41 -41.63
C PHE A 658 -14.12 6.21 -40.11
N ASP A 659 -12.90 6.23 -39.58
CA ASP A 659 -12.64 6.21 -38.14
C ASP A 659 -13.31 7.41 -37.45
N ASP A 660 -13.11 8.62 -37.99
CA ASP A 660 -13.75 9.83 -37.48
C ASP A 660 -15.29 9.69 -37.45
N LEU A 661 -15.91 9.06 -38.46
CA LEU A 661 -17.36 8.85 -38.52
C LEU A 661 -17.84 7.87 -37.43
N ILE A 662 -17.18 6.72 -37.29
CA ILE A 662 -17.61 5.67 -36.36
C ILE A 662 -17.29 6.00 -34.89
N ASN A 663 -16.41 6.99 -34.64
CA ASN A 663 -16.08 7.50 -33.32
C ASN A 663 -16.91 8.72 -32.87
N LEU A 664 -17.80 9.26 -33.72
CA LEU A 664 -18.64 10.42 -33.38
C LEU A 664 -19.44 10.20 -32.08
N VAL A 665 -20.15 9.09 -31.97
CA VAL A 665 -20.96 8.79 -30.78
C VAL A 665 -20.08 8.32 -29.60
N PRO A 666 -19.17 7.34 -29.77
CA PRO A 666 -18.33 6.87 -28.67
C PRO A 666 -17.51 7.95 -27.97
N ALA A 667 -16.92 8.91 -28.70
CA ALA A 667 -16.10 9.96 -28.08
C ALA A 667 -16.91 10.86 -27.14
N ARG A 668 -18.16 11.17 -27.52
CA ARG A 668 -19.09 11.97 -26.70
C ARG A 668 -19.58 11.19 -25.48
N LEU A 669 -19.92 9.91 -25.66
CA LEU A 669 -20.26 9.02 -24.54
C LEU A 669 -19.11 8.91 -23.54
N THR A 670 -17.86 8.86 -24.03
CA THR A 670 -16.66 8.83 -23.20
C THR A 670 -16.50 10.13 -22.39
N ALA A 671 -16.66 11.29 -23.04
CA ALA A 671 -16.61 12.58 -22.34
C ALA A 671 -17.69 12.68 -21.26
N LEU A 672 -18.92 12.25 -21.55
CA LEU A 672 -20.00 12.21 -20.56
C LEU A 672 -19.71 11.24 -19.40
N ALA A 673 -19.13 10.06 -19.69
CA ALA A 673 -18.73 9.11 -18.65
C ALA A 673 -17.62 9.69 -17.76
N LEU A 674 -16.65 10.42 -18.32
CA LEU A 674 -15.62 11.14 -17.56
C LEU A 674 -16.22 12.23 -16.66
N VAL A 675 -17.15 13.03 -17.18
CA VAL A 675 -17.86 14.07 -16.40
C VAL A 675 -18.69 13.45 -15.27
N ALA A 676 -19.42 12.38 -15.56
CA ALA A 676 -20.19 11.65 -14.55
C ALA A 676 -19.28 11.02 -13.47
N ALA A 677 -18.13 10.46 -13.89
CA ALA A 677 -17.13 9.92 -12.98
C ALA A 677 -16.57 11.01 -12.04
N ALA A 678 -16.31 12.21 -12.56
CA ALA A 678 -15.89 13.34 -11.74
C ALA A 678 -16.97 13.80 -10.75
N ALA A 679 -18.26 13.69 -11.11
CA ALA A 679 -19.37 14.09 -10.24
C ALA A 679 -19.57 13.13 -9.04
N VAL A 680 -19.28 11.84 -9.22
CA VAL A 680 -19.38 10.83 -8.15
C VAL A 680 -18.06 10.60 -7.42
N SER A 681 -16.97 11.22 -7.87
CA SER A 681 -15.66 11.08 -7.24
C SER A 681 -15.60 11.87 -5.93
N PRO A 682 -15.24 11.23 -4.79
CA PRO A 682 -15.11 11.92 -3.49
C PRO A 682 -13.87 12.82 -3.40
N ASN A 683 -13.13 13.02 -4.50
CA ASN A 683 -11.90 13.79 -4.53
C ASN A 683 -12.20 15.27 -4.81
N ASN A 684 -12.02 16.13 -3.81
CA ASN A 684 -12.29 17.59 -3.88
C ASN A 684 -11.50 18.32 -4.97
N ASN A 685 -10.50 17.69 -5.59
CA ASN A 685 -9.69 18.28 -6.66
C ASN A 685 -10.24 18.06 -8.08
N CYS A 686 -11.34 17.32 -8.25
CA CYS A 686 -11.98 17.07 -9.54
C CYS A 686 -13.25 17.92 -9.71
N SER A 687 -13.48 18.48 -10.91
CA SER A 687 -14.69 19.27 -11.17
C SER A 687 -15.42 18.83 -12.44
N ALA A 688 -16.59 18.21 -12.27
CA ALA A 688 -17.46 17.80 -13.37
C ALA A 688 -17.93 18.97 -14.23
N LYS A 689 -18.28 20.11 -13.60
CA LYS A 689 -18.74 21.32 -14.31
C LYS A 689 -17.66 21.88 -15.24
N ARG A 690 -16.42 21.98 -14.74
CA ARG A 690 -15.28 22.41 -15.56
C ARG A 690 -14.98 21.41 -16.67
N GLY A 691 -15.01 20.10 -16.36
CA GLY A 691 -14.85 19.04 -17.35
C GLY A 691 -15.80 19.18 -18.52
N PHE A 692 -17.09 19.38 -18.25
CA PHE A 692 -18.09 19.56 -19.30
C PHE A 692 -17.86 20.85 -20.11
N ALA A 693 -17.62 21.98 -19.43
CA ALA A 693 -17.36 23.27 -20.09
C ALA A 693 -16.13 23.20 -21.01
N THR A 694 -14.99 22.71 -20.51
CA THR A 694 -13.76 22.57 -21.29
C THR A 694 -13.91 21.58 -22.45
N SER A 695 -14.61 20.46 -22.25
CA SER A 695 -14.91 19.51 -23.33
C SER A 695 -15.69 20.19 -24.46
N TRP A 696 -16.70 20.99 -24.11
CA TRP A 696 -17.52 21.70 -25.09
C TRP A 696 -16.75 22.81 -25.82
N GLU A 697 -16.04 23.66 -25.07
CA GLU A 697 -15.30 24.80 -25.62
C GLU A 697 -14.12 24.38 -26.49
N ASP A 698 -13.37 23.36 -26.06
CA ASP A 698 -12.08 23.01 -26.69
C ASP A 698 -12.16 21.83 -27.67
N CYS A 699 -13.31 21.16 -27.80
CA CYS A 699 -13.43 19.97 -28.67
C CYS A 699 -13.02 20.20 -30.12
N SER A 700 -13.18 21.42 -30.63
CA SER A 700 -12.88 21.79 -32.02
C SER A 700 -11.41 22.10 -32.30
N GLN A 701 -10.56 22.19 -31.27
CA GLN A 701 -9.15 22.51 -31.44
C GLN A 701 -8.33 21.35 -32.02
N CYS A 702 -8.77 20.11 -31.82
CA CYS A 702 -8.06 18.93 -32.31
C CYS A 702 -8.30 18.69 -33.81
N SER A 703 -7.34 18.07 -34.50
CA SER A 703 -7.46 17.76 -35.93
C SER A 703 -8.58 16.76 -36.25
N SER A 704 -8.89 15.85 -35.31
CA SER A 704 -10.05 14.96 -35.36
C SER A 704 -11.21 15.59 -34.59
N PRO A 705 -12.45 15.53 -35.12
CA PRO A 705 -13.65 16.03 -34.45
C PRO A 705 -14.02 15.26 -33.16
N ASN A 706 -13.34 14.15 -32.89
CA ASN A 706 -13.64 13.26 -31.77
C ASN A 706 -12.66 13.43 -30.61
N ALA A 707 -11.37 13.51 -30.90
CA ALA A 707 -10.30 13.47 -29.90
C ALA A 707 -10.43 14.59 -28.83
N GLY A 708 -10.87 15.78 -29.23
CA GLY A 708 -11.01 16.93 -28.34
C GLY A 708 -12.07 16.76 -27.23
N TRP A 709 -13.07 15.89 -27.41
CA TRP A 709 -14.12 15.65 -26.41
C TRP A 709 -13.58 15.00 -25.12
N PRO A 710 -13.01 13.79 -25.15
CA PRO A 710 -12.49 13.15 -23.95
C PRO A 710 -11.26 13.86 -23.37
N MET A 711 -10.37 14.39 -24.21
CA MET A 711 -9.19 15.14 -23.74
C MET A 711 -9.57 16.46 -23.06
N GLY A 712 -10.50 17.23 -23.65
CA GLY A 712 -11.00 18.46 -23.03
C GLY A 712 -11.74 18.19 -21.72
N ALA A 713 -12.50 17.09 -21.65
CA ALA A 713 -13.13 16.65 -20.42
C ALA A 713 -12.08 16.35 -19.33
N MET A 714 -11.03 15.59 -19.66
CA MET A 714 -9.95 15.26 -18.72
C MET A 714 -9.21 16.51 -18.23
N ALA A 715 -8.85 17.43 -19.14
CA ALA A 715 -8.20 18.71 -18.81
C ALA A 715 -9.04 19.54 -17.84
N GLY A 716 -10.34 19.72 -18.12
CA GLY A 716 -11.27 20.49 -17.28
C GLY A 716 -11.55 19.83 -15.92
N ILE A 717 -11.68 18.50 -15.87
CA ILE A 717 -11.88 17.75 -14.62
C ILE A 717 -10.71 18.00 -13.68
N LEU A 718 -9.48 17.88 -14.17
CA LEU A 718 -8.26 18.00 -13.38
C LEU A 718 -7.81 19.45 -13.17
N GLY A 719 -8.32 20.39 -13.97
CA GLY A 719 -7.91 21.79 -13.94
C GLY A 719 -6.47 22.00 -14.43
N VAL A 720 -6.08 21.28 -15.48
CA VAL A 720 -4.72 21.33 -16.06
C VAL A 720 -4.78 21.70 -17.53
N ARG A 721 -3.69 22.28 -18.05
CA ARG A 721 -3.51 22.55 -19.48
C ARG A 721 -2.91 21.33 -20.18
N LEU A 722 -3.60 20.78 -21.18
CA LEU A 722 -3.07 19.73 -22.05
C LEU A 722 -2.71 20.34 -23.40
N GLU A 723 -1.43 20.31 -23.78
CA GLU A 723 -0.93 21.01 -24.95
C GLU A 723 0.00 20.16 -25.80
N LYS A 724 -0.28 20.21 -27.10
CA LYS A 724 0.63 19.79 -28.15
C LYS A 724 1.09 21.03 -28.92
N LYS A 725 2.34 21.43 -28.69
CA LYS A 725 2.93 22.67 -29.24
C LYS A 725 2.72 22.75 -30.75
N GLY A 726 2.11 23.84 -31.21
CA GLY A 726 1.84 24.11 -32.62
C GLY A 726 0.58 23.44 -33.18
N GLU A 727 -0.17 22.66 -32.38
CA GLU A 727 -1.41 22.01 -32.81
C GLU A 727 -2.63 22.44 -31.98
N TYR A 728 -2.64 22.24 -30.66
CA TYR A 728 -3.79 22.56 -29.80
C TYR A 728 -3.38 22.84 -28.35
N ALA A 729 -4.24 23.54 -27.60
CA ALA A 729 -4.07 23.77 -26.16
C ALA A 729 -5.43 23.72 -25.43
N LEU A 730 -5.73 22.56 -24.85
CA LEU A 730 -6.97 22.28 -24.12
C LEU A 730 -6.85 22.76 -22.66
N GLY A 731 -7.94 23.29 -22.10
CA GLY A 731 -7.99 23.84 -20.75
C GLY A 731 -7.35 25.22 -20.60
N LYS A 732 -6.97 25.88 -21.69
CA LYS A 732 -6.26 27.18 -21.66
C LYS A 732 -7.08 28.30 -20.99
N ASN A 733 -8.41 28.26 -21.11
CA ASN A 733 -9.31 29.29 -20.57
C ASN A 733 -9.64 29.08 -19.07
N ILE A 734 -9.11 28.03 -18.45
CA ILE A 734 -9.32 27.78 -17.01
C ILE A 734 -8.54 28.84 -16.22
N PRO A 735 -9.16 29.54 -15.25
CA PRO A 735 -8.47 30.48 -14.38
C PRO A 735 -7.32 29.81 -13.61
N ASP A 736 -6.16 30.47 -13.55
CA ASP A 736 -4.94 29.97 -12.88
C ASP A 736 -4.51 28.56 -13.34
N VAL A 737 -4.69 28.25 -14.63
CA VAL A 737 -4.36 26.94 -15.18
C VAL A 737 -2.87 26.63 -15.01
N ARG A 738 -2.61 25.43 -14.49
CA ARG A 738 -1.26 24.91 -14.26
C ARG A 738 -0.94 23.75 -15.19
N GLY A 739 0.35 23.43 -15.24
CA GLY A 739 0.85 22.23 -15.87
C GLY A 739 0.40 20.93 -15.21
N PRO A 740 0.24 19.84 -15.99
CA PRO A 740 -0.02 18.51 -15.45
C PRO A 740 1.17 17.96 -14.66
N THR A 741 0.87 17.32 -13.54
CA THR A 741 1.85 16.71 -12.63
C THR A 741 1.63 15.20 -12.48
N PRO A 742 2.58 14.45 -11.90
CA PRO A 742 2.38 13.01 -11.65
C PRO A 742 1.16 12.70 -10.77
N ARG A 743 0.80 13.62 -9.86
CA ARG A 743 -0.42 13.52 -9.05
C ARG A 743 -1.68 13.60 -9.90
N ASP A 744 -1.66 14.40 -10.96
CA ASP A 744 -2.78 14.52 -11.91
C ASP A 744 -2.96 13.26 -12.74
N ILE A 745 -1.86 12.55 -13.08
CA ILE A 745 -1.95 11.23 -13.72
C ILE A 745 -2.67 10.23 -12.82
N ARG A 746 -2.40 10.23 -11.51
CA ARG A 746 -3.11 9.36 -10.55
C ARG A 746 -4.59 9.72 -10.44
N ASN A 747 -4.91 11.01 -10.37
CA ASN A 747 -6.28 11.48 -10.34
C ASN A 747 -7.02 11.13 -11.64
N GLY A 748 -6.40 11.39 -12.80
CA GLY A 748 -6.92 11.05 -14.12
C GLY A 748 -7.12 9.54 -14.29
N HIS A 749 -6.20 8.72 -13.79
CA HIS A 749 -6.36 7.26 -13.70
C HIS A 749 -7.61 6.88 -12.90
N HIS A 750 -7.82 7.46 -11.71
CA HIS A 750 -9.00 7.17 -10.91
C HIS A 750 -10.30 7.57 -11.62
N VAL A 751 -10.32 8.74 -12.26
CA VAL A 751 -11.47 9.20 -13.05
C VAL A 751 -11.72 8.29 -14.25
N ALA A 752 -10.68 7.88 -14.97
CA ALA A 752 -10.78 6.98 -16.12
C ALA A 752 -11.32 5.60 -15.72
N GLN A 753 -10.90 5.05 -14.57
CA GLN A 753 -11.43 3.78 -14.07
C GLN A 753 -12.92 3.88 -13.69
N LEU A 754 -13.31 4.96 -13.02
CA LEU A 754 -14.71 5.21 -12.69
C LEU A 754 -15.55 5.42 -13.96
N ALA A 755 -15.03 6.15 -14.94
CA ALA A 755 -15.68 6.37 -16.23
C ALA A 755 -15.85 5.05 -17.01
N GLY A 756 -14.84 4.19 -17.02
CA GLY A 756 -14.94 2.83 -17.54
C GLY A 756 -16.00 2.00 -16.82
N GLY A 757 -16.11 2.12 -15.50
CA GLY A 757 -17.17 1.48 -14.71
C GLY A 757 -18.58 1.99 -15.07
N ILE A 758 -18.74 3.31 -15.24
CA ILE A 758 -20.01 3.92 -15.65
C ILE A 758 -20.38 3.48 -17.07
N ALA A 759 -19.43 3.51 -18.00
CA ALA A 759 -19.63 3.05 -19.37
C ALA A 759 -19.98 1.56 -19.43
N PHE A 760 -19.39 0.73 -18.56
CA PHE A 760 -19.72 -0.69 -18.44
C PHE A 760 -21.16 -0.90 -17.98
N VAL A 761 -21.59 -0.17 -16.94
CA VAL A 761 -22.98 -0.26 -16.45
C VAL A 761 -23.96 0.21 -17.53
N ALA A 762 -23.66 1.31 -18.22
CA ALA A 762 -24.47 1.79 -19.35
C ALA A 762 -24.55 0.75 -20.48
N ALA A 763 -23.42 0.12 -20.82
CA ALA A 763 -23.36 -0.93 -21.82
C ALA A 763 -24.16 -2.18 -21.41
N LEU A 764 -24.08 -2.57 -20.15
CA LEU A 764 -24.85 -3.69 -19.59
C LEU A 764 -26.35 -3.44 -19.70
N VAL A 765 -26.81 -2.25 -19.29
CA VAL A 765 -28.20 -1.83 -19.41
C VAL A 765 -28.63 -1.82 -20.87
N ALA A 766 -27.80 -1.30 -21.78
CA ALA A 766 -28.10 -1.28 -23.20
C ALA A 766 -28.22 -2.69 -23.82
N CYS A 767 -27.38 -3.64 -23.41
CA CYS A 767 -27.52 -5.04 -23.82
C CYS A 767 -28.87 -5.64 -23.36
N CYS A 768 -29.26 -5.39 -22.11
CA CYS A 768 -30.55 -5.86 -21.58
C CYS A 768 -31.74 -5.21 -22.30
N VAL A 769 -31.69 -3.91 -22.53
CA VAL A 769 -32.76 -3.17 -23.23
C VAL A 769 -32.87 -3.60 -24.69
N LYS A 770 -31.73 -3.78 -25.39
CA LYS A 770 -31.72 -4.27 -26.78
C LYS A 770 -32.43 -5.62 -26.88
N GLU A 771 -32.08 -6.56 -26.02
CA GLU A 771 -32.67 -7.90 -26.03
C GLU A 771 -34.13 -7.88 -25.58
N TRP A 772 -34.52 -6.96 -24.68
CA TRP A 772 -35.93 -6.79 -24.34
C TRP A 772 -36.77 -6.21 -25.49
N ILE A 773 -36.20 -5.30 -26.30
CA ILE A 773 -36.90 -4.69 -27.45
C ILE A 773 -36.95 -5.64 -28.66
N TYR A 774 -35.83 -6.32 -28.96
CA TYR A 774 -35.68 -7.14 -30.16
C TYR A 774 -35.83 -8.64 -29.92
N GLY A 775 -35.77 -9.10 -28.67
CA GLY A 775 -35.87 -10.50 -28.25
C GLY A 775 -37.25 -10.86 -27.74
N VAL A 776 -38.30 -10.44 -28.46
CA VAL A 776 -39.62 -11.07 -28.35
C VAL A 776 -39.62 -12.27 -29.30
N ASP A 777 -39.12 -13.40 -28.81
CA ASP A 777 -39.48 -14.75 -29.27
C ASP A 777 -39.47 -15.71 -28.06
#